data_AF-A0A0C2MMD9-F1
#
_entry.id   AF-A0A0C2MMD9-F1
#
_cell.length_a   1.000
_cell.length_b   1.000
_cell.length_c   1.000
_cell.angle_alpha   90.00
_cell.angle_beta   90.00
_cell.angle_gamma   90.00
#
_symmetry.space_group_name_H-M   'P 1'
#
loop_
_entity.id
_entity.type
_entity.pdbx_description
1 polymer ?
#
loop_
_entity_poly.entity_id
_entity_poly.type
_entity_poly.pdbx_seq_one_letter_code
_entity_poly.pdbx_strand_id
1 'polypeptide(L)'
;MVNMFGSFFSSLGGGIGNTFGVGIFSSVGRFASKMLGEYLDQLNHEPIEYDNIKNFKESFKYITANYGEAIPLIFGTARVNGKIIWVDKIKEVANSTRYKEYFPYFHNLKSVTNFTEYSYFFSFAVSICEGEITEINRVWAGDEVINLGKYNFRLYKGSETQLPDPLIENYLGSSKTPAFRSLSYIVFEELPLEDFSNIIPNFSFEVTRKPNIYLPNNYAKVENLISSINMIPGSGEFVYDMEVQYKTLESSYGGVISHEAINSHNHYNIADSIFSLNQLQNTCPNIKWIAPVVSWFGDSLDIGYCSIKPAIEFNDPLTSYSCTWQVGRYNRVNAKIISKDEHYTHYGGTVNDASLVRYLTELKRRNLKIMFYPMFFMDLSGKPWRGHVTGSANAVSNFFHKADGYNNFILHYARLVKDYVNAFIIGSELSITSIKDSANNFPAVLELINLARLVKEIVGSNVQVTYAADWSEYHHTSGRWYNLDPLFASPYIDFVGIDAYFPLTSSLSSQITKEEIMKGCHTGEGYDYYLDGNGNKQPLSAAYAWKNVEYWWKNHHYNPDGNRTAWEPKMKKIWFTKFGFPSIDKAPNQPNVFFDPKCTDGGSPKYSLAGTDFSVQHTAIKGFIEYWQTQEYIEEMFLWTWDARPYPA
;
A
#
# COMPACT_ATOMS: atom_id res chain seq x y z
N MET A 1 -30.67 54.14 31.21
CA MET A 1 -30.38 53.60 32.55
C MET A 1 -30.29 52.09 32.39
N VAL A 2 -29.17 51.55 31.88
CA VAL A 2 -27.88 51.33 32.57
C VAL A 2 -27.88 49.97 33.29
N ASN A 3 -27.06 49.06 32.75
CA ASN A 3 -26.41 47.90 33.37
C ASN A 3 -27.26 46.84 34.08
N MET A 4 -27.41 45.68 33.44
CA MET A 4 -26.91 44.37 33.94
C MET A 4 -27.33 43.28 32.94
N PHE A 5 -26.37 42.74 32.19
CA PHE A 5 -26.24 41.34 31.75
C PHE A 5 -25.03 41.25 30.79
N GLY A 6 -23.88 41.71 31.29
CA GLY A 6 -22.57 41.48 30.70
C GLY A 6 -21.79 40.52 31.61
N SER A 7 -21.81 39.23 31.27
CA SER A 7 -20.78 38.21 31.55
C SER A 7 -21.37 36.82 31.34
N PHE A 8 -21.34 36.34 30.11
CA PHE A 8 -21.25 34.90 29.79
C PHE A 8 -20.87 34.64 28.32
N PHE A 9 -20.79 35.68 27.48
CA PHE A 9 -20.41 35.60 26.06
C PHE A 9 -18.93 35.92 25.75
N SER A 10 -17.98 35.75 26.69
CA SER A 10 -16.57 36.14 26.46
C SER A 10 -15.53 35.04 26.66
N SER A 11 -15.79 33.80 26.21
CA SER A 11 -14.69 32.80 26.08
C SER A 11 -14.86 31.74 24.98
N LEU A 12 -15.79 31.90 24.03
CA LEU A 12 -16.04 30.86 23.00
C LEU A 12 -16.04 31.38 21.55
N GLY A 13 -15.42 32.52 21.29
CA GLY A 13 -15.31 33.07 19.94
C GLY A 13 -13.97 33.74 19.71
N GLY A 14 -12.98 32.97 19.24
CA GLY A 14 -11.69 33.51 18.82
C GLY A 14 -10.65 32.43 18.56
N GLY A 15 -10.69 31.82 17.37
CA GLY A 15 -9.57 31.01 16.86
C GLY A 15 -9.93 29.61 16.39
N ILE A 16 -10.85 29.48 15.43
CA ILE A 16 -10.89 28.28 14.56
C ILE A 16 -11.00 28.77 13.13
N GLY A 17 -9.84 28.86 12.48
CA GLY A 17 -9.66 29.16 11.08
C GLY A 17 -8.33 28.56 10.63
N ASN A 18 -8.42 27.44 9.91
CA ASN A 18 -7.38 26.75 9.14
C ASN A 18 -6.25 26.04 9.90
N THR A 19 -6.39 24.71 10.09
CA THR A 19 -5.43 23.74 9.53
C THR A 19 -6.13 22.38 9.28
N PHE A 20 -6.46 22.10 8.02
CA PHE A 20 -6.87 20.79 7.47
C PHE A 20 -5.73 19.77 7.60
N GLY A 21 -5.91 18.45 7.75
CA GLY A 21 -7.11 17.61 7.76
C GLY A 21 -6.69 16.14 7.86
N VAL A 22 -6.88 15.57 9.06
CA VAL A 22 -6.88 14.14 9.39
C VAL A 22 -8.33 13.71 9.55
N GLY A 23 -8.63 12.46 9.20
CA GLY A 23 -9.58 11.67 9.99
C GLY A 23 -11.04 11.81 9.60
N ILE A 24 -11.47 10.85 8.79
CA ILE A 24 -12.86 10.46 8.59
C ILE A 24 -13.36 9.88 9.93
N PHE A 25 -14.20 10.63 10.66
CA PHE A 25 -15.03 10.11 11.75
C PHE A 25 -16.33 10.92 11.83
N SER A 26 -17.47 10.25 11.61
CA SER A 26 -18.71 10.36 12.42
C SER A 26 -19.94 9.78 11.68
N SER A 27 -20.01 8.45 11.55
CA SER A 27 -21.23 7.74 11.09
C SER A 27 -22.13 7.23 12.23
N VAL A 28 -21.94 7.68 13.48
CA VAL A 28 -22.74 7.22 14.64
C VAL A 28 -23.59 8.33 15.30
N GLY A 29 -23.67 9.53 14.72
CA GLY A 29 -24.32 10.69 15.35
C GLY A 29 -25.78 11.00 15.00
N ARG A 30 -26.51 10.15 14.25
CA ARG A 30 -27.85 10.53 13.71
C ARG A 30 -29.04 9.61 14.03
N PHE A 31 -28.90 8.69 14.99
CA PHE A 31 -30.03 7.85 15.43
C PHE A 31 -30.63 8.18 16.80
N ALA A 32 -30.14 9.22 17.51
CA ALA A 32 -30.68 9.63 18.81
C ALA A 32 -31.33 11.03 18.82
N SER A 33 -31.14 11.85 17.78
CA SER A 33 -31.58 13.25 17.80
C SER A 33 -33.02 13.46 17.28
N LYS A 34 -33.64 12.45 16.67
CA LYS A 34 -35.00 12.55 16.12
C LYS A 34 -36.10 12.21 17.13
N MET A 35 -35.80 11.41 18.16
CA MET A 35 -36.80 11.01 19.17
C MET A 35 -37.02 12.02 20.32
N LEU A 36 -36.14 13.01 20.51
CA LEU A 36 -36.28 14.03 21.57
C LEU A 36 -36.87 15.36 21.06
N GLY A 37 -36.75 15.66 19.77
CA GLY A 37 -37.36 16.83 19.14
C GLY A 37 -38.87 16.66 18.89
N GLU A 38 -39.31 15.44 18.55
CA GLU A 38 -40.71 15.15 18.23
C GLU A 38 -41.64 15.10 19.47
N TYR A 39 -41.10 14.99 20.69
CA TYR A 39 -41.91 15.01 21.92
C TYR A 39 -42.20 16.44 22.42
N LEU A 40 -41.40 17.43 22.05
CA LEU A 40 -41.59 18.83 22.47
C LEU A 40 -42.43 19.65 21.49
N ASP A 41 -42.43 19.30 20.21
CA ASP A 41 -43.25 19.96 19.19
C ASP A 41 -44.72 19.50 19.17
N GLN A 42 -45.06 18.40 19.87
CA GLN A 42 -46.42 17.85 19.90
C GLN A 42 -47.38 18.56 20.88
N LEU A 43 -46.92 19.56 21.63
CA LEU A 43 -47.72 20.22 22.66
C LEU A 43 -48.41 21.52 22.23
N ASN A 44 -48.19 22.02 21.00
CA ASN A 44 -48.56 23.41 20.72
C ASN A 44 -49.18 23.77 19.36
N HIS A 45 -49.72 22.84 18.55
CA HIS A 45 -50.46 23.25 17.34
C HIS A 45 -51.70 22.39 17.03
N GLU A 46 -52.75 23.08 16.57
CA GLU A 46 -53.99 22.53 16.02
C GLU A 46 -53.74 21.58 14.83
N PRO A 47 -54.68 20.67 14.50
CA PRO A 47 -54.46 19.67 13.47
C PRO A 47 -54.35 20.32 12.10
N ILE A 48 -53.16 20.24 11.50
CA ILE A 48 -52.93 20.62 10.11
C ILE A 48 -53.41 19.45 9.22
N GLU A 49 -54.35 19.73 8.33
CA GLU A 49 -54.67 18.86 7.20
C GLU A 49 -53.40 18.69 6.35
N TYR A 50 -52.80 17.50 6.35
CA TYR A 50 -51.74 17.16 5.40
C TYR A 50 -52.37 17.06 4.02
N ASP A 51 -52.36 18.18 3.31
CA ASP A 51 -52.68 18.23 1.90
C ASP A 51 -51.72 17.27 1.18
N ASN A 52 -52.29 16.27 0.52
CA ASN A 52 -51.56 15.19 -0.13
C ASN A 52 -50.48 15.79 -1.05
N ILE A 53 -49.20 15.46 -0.81
CA ILE A 53 -48.07 15.82 -1.68
C ILE A 53 -48.24 15.10 -3.02
N LYS A 54 -49.12 15.61 -3.88
CA LYS A 54 -49.38 15.10 -5.24
C LYS A 54 -48.34 15.56 -6.26
N ASN A 55 -47.40 16.43 -5.88
CA ASN A 55 -46.53 17.15 -6.83
C ASN A 55 -45.02 16.83 -6.74
N PHE A 56 -44.60 15.76 -6.05
CA PHE A 56 -43.16 15.41 -5.97
C PHE A 56 -42.56 15.07 -7.35
N LYS A 57 -43.37 14.54 -8.28
CA LYS A 57 -42.95 14.15 -9.64
C LYS A 57 -42.40 15.30 -10.50
N GLU A 58 -42.77 16.55 -10.24
CA GLU A 58 -42.31 17.71 -11.04
C GLU A 58 -40.93 18.24 -10.61
N SER A 59 -40.34 17.71 -9.53
CA SER A 59 -39.09 18.19 -8.94
C SER A 59 -37.82 17.45 -9.40
N PHE A 60 -37.96 16.33 -10.12
CA PHE A 60 -36.82 15.54 -10.59
C PHE A 60 -36.16 16.16 -11.83
N LYS A 61 -35.19 17.05 -11.59
CA LYS A 61 -34.27 17.53 -12.64
C LYS A 61 -33.02 16.65 -12.65
N TYR A 62 -32.59 16.25 -13.85
CA TYR A 62 -31.39 15.43 -14.04
C TYR A 62 -30.59 15.93 -15.25
N ILE A 63 -29.27 15.71 -15.24
CA ILE A 63 -28.37 16.14 -16.32
C ILE A 63 -28.35 15.08 -17.43
N THR A 64 -29.01 15.39 -18.54
CA THR A 64 -28.94 14.60 -19.77
C THR A 64 -27.78 15.04 -20.65
N ALA A 65 -27.30 14.12 -21.49
CA ALA A 65 -26.45 14.51 -22.61
C ALA A 65 -27.25 15.41 -23.57
N ASN A 66 -26.73 16.60 -23.86
CA ASN A 66 -27.28 17.46 -24.92
C ASN A 66 -26.61 17.14 -26.25
N TYR A 67 -27.36 17.28 -27.35
CA TYR A 67 -26.75 17.19 -28.69
C TYR A 67 -25.65 18.23 -28.84
N GLY A 68 -24.45 17.79 -29.24
CA GLY A 68 -23.27 18.64 -29.42
C GLY A 68 -22.29 18.66 -28.24
N GLU A 69 -22.60 18.01 -27.11
CA GLU A 69 -21.63 17.81 -26.04
C GLU A 69 -20.54 16.81 -26.46
N ALA A 70 -19.29 17.09 -26.09
CA ALA A 70 -18.15 16.23 -26.40
C ALA A 70 -18.16 14.96 -25.54
N ILE A 71 -17.79 13.82 -26.14
CA ILE A 71 -17.51 12.59 -25.42
C ILE A 71 -16.06 12.65 -24.91
N PRO A 72 -15.82 12.50 -23.59
CA PRO A 72 -14.47 12.55 -23.05
C PRO A 72 -13.60 11.40 -23.58
N LEU A 73 -12.36 11.72 -23.98
CA LEU A 73 -11.32 10.74 -24.28
C LEU A 73 -10.27 10.80 -23.17
N ILE A 74 -10.08 9.69 -22.46
CA ILE A 74 -9.16 9.63 -21.32
C ILE A 74 -8.01 8.64 -21.56
N PHE A 75 -6.84 8.96 -21.00
CA PHE A 75 -5.66 8.09 -20.99
C PHE A 75 -5.12 8.04 -19.56
N GLY A 76 -5.00 6.84 -19.00
CA GLY A 76 -4.72 6.64 -17.57
C GLY A 76 -5.99 6.71 -16.72
N THR A 77 -5.85 7.13 -15.46
CA THR A 77 -6.95 7.23 -14.49
C THR A 77 -7.42 8.68 -14.37
N ALA A 78 -8.70 8.93 -14.61
CA ALA A 78 -9.29 10.26 -14.51
C ALA A 78 -10.73 10.21 -13.99
N ARG A 79 -11.15 11.23 -13.24
CA ARG A 79 -12.55 11.44 -12.87
C ARG A 79 -13.29 12.11 -14.03
N VAL A 80 -14.35 11.48 -14.49
CA VAL A 80 -15.19 11.92 -15.60
C VAL A 80 -16.62 12.09 -15.12
N ASN A 81 -17.23 13.22 -15.45
CA ASN A 81 -18.64 13.46 -15.16
C ASN A 81 -19.49 12.72 -16.18
N GLY A 82 -20.34 11.80 -15.69
CA GLY A 82 -21.21 11.04 -16.56
C GLY A 82 -22.40 11.85 -17.04
N LYS A 83 -22.99 11.41 -18.15
CA LYS A 83 -24.19 12.03 -18.73
C LYS A 83 -25.25 11.00 -18.98
N ILE A 84 -26.50 11.30 -18.63
CA ILE A 84 -27.59 10.38 -18.87
C ILE A 84 -27.89 10.31 -20.37
N ILE A 85 -27.84 9.10 -20.94
CA ILE A 85 -28.07 8.80 -22.37
C ILE A 85 -29.37 8.02 -22.63
N TRP A 86 -29.95 7.43 -21.58
CA TRP A 86 -31.25 6.77 -21.63
C TRP A 86 -31.89 6.81 -20.23
N VAL A 87 -33.21 6.92 -20.18
CA VAL A 87 -34.01 6.91 -18.94
C VAL A 87 -35.29 6.11 -19.14
N ASP A 88 -35.74 5.45 -18.08
CA ASP A 88 -37.10 4.92 -17.94
C ASP A 88 -38.00 5.92 -17.19
N LYS A 89 -39.23 5.53 -16.88
CA LYS A 89 -40.12 6.26 -15.98
C LYS A 89 -39.78 5.95 -14.52
N ILE A 90 -39.91 6.95 -13.65
CA ILE A 90 -39.80 6.73 -12.20
C ILE A 90 -40.95 5.83 -11.75
N LYS A 91 -40.61 4.71 -11.13
CA LYS A 91 -41.53 3.76 -10.52
C LYS A 91 -41.79 4.17 -9.08
N GLU A 92 -43.05 4.29 -8.71
CA GLU A 92 -43.51 4.70 -7.39
C GLU A 92 -44.21 3.51 -6.72
N VAL A 93 -43.81 3.18 -5.49
CA VAL A 93 -44.38 2.08 -4.70
C VAL A 93 -44.93 2.64 -3.40
N ALA A 94 -46.24 2.51 -3.19
CA ALA A 94 -46.92 2.94 -1.97
C ALA A 94 -46.91 1.83 -0.91
N ASN A 95 -46.32 2.12 0.25
CA ASN A 95 -46.31 1.27 1.44
C ASN A 95 -47.31 1.85 2.46
N SER A 96 -48.42 1.15 2.70
CA SER A 96 -49.45 1.61 3.63
C SER A 96 -49.40 0.84 4.95
N THR A 97 -49.29 1.56 6.06
CA THR A 97 -49.24 1.01 7.42
C THR A 97 -50.42 1.54 8.23
N ARG A 98 -51.17 0.63 8.87
CA ARG A 98 -52.41 0.96 9.59
C ARG A 98 -52.17 0.90 11.09
N TYR A 99 -52.14 2.07 11.74
CA TYR A 99 -52.08 2.15 13.20
C TYR A 99 -53.49 2.20 13.79
N LYS A 100 -53.73 1.36 14.79
CA LYS A 100 -54.97 1.35 15.59
C LYS A 100 -54.61 1.69 17.02
N GLU A 101 -55.04 2.86 17.47
CA GLU A 101 -54.89 3.28 18.86
C GLU A 101 -56.23 3.16 19.60
N TYR A 102 -56.19 2.58 20.79
CA TYR A 102 -57.37 2.36 21.63
C TYR A 102 -57.25 3.21 22.90
N PHE A 103 -58.16 4.16 23.07
CA PHE A 103 -58.19 5.04 24.25
C PHE A 103 -59.17 4.48 25.29
N PRO A 104 -58.69 3.92 26.44
CA PRO A 104 -59.56 3.22 27.39
C PRO A 104 -60.52 4.15 28.15
N TYR A 105 -60.21 5.45 28.23
CA TYR A 105 -60.92 6.42 29.05
C TYR A 105 -62.04 7.19 28.33
N PHE A 106 -62.15 7.05 27.00
CA PHE A 106 -63.24 7.62 26.20
C PHE A 106 -64.03 6.48 25.57
N HIS A 107 -65.23 6.21 26.08
CA HIS A 107 -66.10 5.13 25.57
C HIS A 107 -66.30 5.26 24.04
N ASN A 108 -65.89 4.22 23.31
CA ASN A 108 -66.11 3.99 21.87
C ASN A 108 -65.42 4.91 20.84
N LEU A 109 -64.35 5.62 21.19
CA LEU A 109 -63.52 6.32 20.19
C LEU A 109 -62.40 5.41 19.66
N LYS A 110 -62.51 5.01 18.39
CA LYS A 110 -61.46 4.31 17.63
C LYS A 110 -60.80 5.29 16.68
N SER A 111 -59.53 5.61 16.91
CA SER A 111 -58.72 6.32 15.92
C SER A 111 -58.07 5.30 14.99
N VAL A 112 -58.27 5.47 13.68
CA VAL A 112 -57.58 4.69 12.65
C VAL A 112 -56.83 5.68 11.78
N THR A 113 -55.51 5.72 11.93
CA THR A 113 -54.65 6.57 11.09
C THR A 113 -53.97 5.68 10.06
N ASN A 114 -54.14 6.03 8.78
CA ASN A 114 -53.44 5.39 7.68
C ASN A 114 -52.20 6.23 7.35
N PHE A 115 -51.02 5.63 7.44
CA PHE A 115 -49.78 6.24 6.95
C PHE A 115 -49.42 5.57 5.62
N THR A 116 -49.30 6.34 4.55
CA THR A 116 -48.82 5.85 3.25
C THR A 116 -47.48 6.50 2.98
N GLU A 117 -46.41 5.70 2.95
CA GLU A 117 -45.08 6.12 2.52
C GLU A 117 -44.88 5.72 1.05
N TYR A 118 -44.11 6.51 0.32
CA TYR A 118 -43.80 6.25 -1.09
C TYR A 118 -42.32 5.99 -1.26
N SER A 119 -41.97 4.88 -1.90
CA SER A 119 -40.61 4.57 -2.34
C SER A 119 -40.49 4.79 -3.85
N TYR A 120 -39.41 5.41 -4.29
CA TYR A 120 -39.17 5.75 -5.69
C TYR A 120 -37.98 4.99 -6.25
N PHE A 121 -38.14 4.45 -7.46
CA PHE A 121 -37.11 3.71 -8.16
C PHE A 121 -36.92 4.27 -9.57
N PHE A 122 -35.67 4.31 -10.04
CA PHE A 122 -35.34 4.87 -11.34
C PHE A 122 -34.32 4.01 -12.09
N SER A 123 -34.65 3.69 -13.34
CA SER A 123 -33.77 2.97 -14.26
C SER A 123 -33.25 3.92 -15.33
N PHE A 124 -31.94 3.96 -15.55
CA PHE A 124 -31.31 4.88 -16.48
C PHE A 124 -29.89 4.43 -16.87
N ALA A 125 -29.38 4.96 -17.97
CA ALA A 125 -28.03 4.71 -18.46
C ALA A 125 -27.20 6.00 -18.47
N VAL A 126 -25.96 5.91 -17.99
CA VAL A 126 -25.02 7.02 -17.89
C VAL A 126 -23.78 6.73 -18.73
N SER A 127 -23.50 7.59 -19.72
CA SER A 127 -22.24 7.54 -20.49
C SER A 127 -21.06 8.01 -19.65
N ILE A 128 -19.88 7.47 -19.97
CA ILE A 128 -18.65 7.71 -19.23
C ILE A 128 -17.59 8.34 -20.15
N CYS A 129 -17.00 7.56 -21.05
CA CYS A 129 -15.95 8.04 -21.96
C CYS A 129 -15.83 7.19 -23.23
N GLU A 130 -15.09 7.69 -24.21
CA GLU A 130 -14.79 7.00 -25.46
C GLU A 130 -13.80 5.84 -25.28
N GLY A 131 -14.14 4.71 -25.90
CA GLY A 131 -13.33 3.50 -26.02
C GLY A 131 -13.39 2.56 -24.81
N GLU A 132 -12.66 1.46 -24.93
CA GLU A 132 -12.66 0.40 -23.92
C GLU A 132 -11.92 0.83 -22.63
N ILE A 133 -12.63 0.86 -21.51
CA ILE A 133 -12.07 1.13 -20.19
C ILE A 133 -11.55 -0.16 -19.55
N THR A 134 -10.52 -0.05 -18.72
CA THR A 134 -10.00 -1.17 -17.93
C THR A 134 -10.94 -1.47 -16.77
N GLU A 135 -11.26 -0.44 -15.99
CA GLU A 135 -12.12 -0.52 -14.81
C GLU A 135 -12.68 0.85 -14.40
N ILE A 136 -13.71 0.82 -13.55
CA ILE A 136 -14.19 1.96 -12.76
C ILE A 136 -13.63 1.76 -11.35
N ASN A 137 -12.83 2.71 -10.87
CA ASN A 137 -12.22 2.67 -9.55
C ASN A 137 -13.20 3.15 -8.47
N ARG A 138 -13.86 4.29 -8.71
CA ARG A 138 -14.76 4.96 -7.76
C ARG A 138 -15.93 5.62 -8.49
N VAL A 139 -17.06 5.71 -7.80
CA VAL A 139 -18.27 6.38 -8.28
C VAL A 139 -18.76 7.35 -7.23
N TRP A 140 -19.10 8.56 -7.66
CA TRP A 140 -19.72 9.57 -6.82
C TRP A 140 -21.14 9.85 -7.30
N ALA A 141 -22.05 10.00 -6.35
CA ALA A 141 -23.38 10.57 -6.53
C ALA A 141 -23.38 11.97 -5.89
N GLY A 142 -23.30 13.01 -6.73
CA GLY A 142 -22.96 14.36 -6.26
C GLY A 142 -21.53 14.40 -5.71
N ASP A 143 -21.40 14.78 -4.44
CA ASP A 143 -20.11 14.85 -3.73
C ASP A 143 -19.80 13.58 -2.93
N GLU A 144 -20.76 12.66 -2.79
CA GLU A 144 -20.60 11.46 -1.98
C GLU A 144 -20.15 10.26 -2.81
N VAL A 145 -19.12 9.56 -2.32
CA VAL A 145 -18.68 8.28 -2.87
C VAL A 145 -19.72 7.21 -2.54
N ILE A 146 -20.13 6.43 -3.54
CA ILE A 146 -21.10 5.35 -3.37
C ILE A 146 -20.48 3.97 -3.59
N ASN A 147 -21.01 2.98 -2.89
CA ASN A 147 -20.70 1.58 -3.14
C ASN A 147 -21.65 1.03 -4.20
N LEU A 148 -21.14 0.87 -5.43
CA LEU A 148 -21.91 0.30 -6.55
C LEU A 148 -22.47 -1.09 -6.25
N GLY A 149 -21.82 -1.90 -5.41
CA GLY A 149 -22.25 -3.26 -5.08
C GLY A 149 -23.56 -3.34 -4.31
N LYS A 150 -24.07 -2.22 -3.79
CA LYS A 150 -25.42 -2.13 -3.18
C LYS A 150 -26.55 -2.09 -4.22
N TYR A 151 -26.23 -1.82 -5.48
CA TYR A 151 -27.21 -1.50 -6.52
C TYR A 151 -27.16 -2.51 -7.65
N ASN A 152 -28.28 -2.68 -8.35
CA ASN A 152 -28.31 -3.47 -9.57
C ASN A 152 -27.80 -2.61 -10.73
N PHE A 153 -26.65 -2.98 -11.29
CA PHE A 153 -26.07 -2.26 -12.43
C PHE A 153 -25.44 -3.21 -13.45
N ARG A 154 -25.29 -2.70 -14.68
CA ARG A 154 -24.51 -3.34 -15.74
C ARG A 154 -23.51 -2.36 -16.31
N LEU A 155 -22.25 -2.75 -16.32
CA LEU A 155 -21.16 -1.96 -16.89
C LEU A 155 -20.83 -2.44 -18.30
N TYR A 156 -20.88 -1.52 -19.26
CA TYR A 156 -20.40 -1.70 -20.61
C TYR A 156 -19.07 -0.98 -20.77
N LYS A 157 -17.99 -1.74 -20.99
CA LYS A 157 -16.64 -1.19 -20.99
C LYS A 157 -16.34 -0.31 -22.20
N GLY A 158 -17.16 -0.28 -23.24
CA GLY A 158 -16.90 0.49 -24.46
C GLY A 158 -16.12 -0.25 -25.53
N SER A 159 -16.19 -1.59 -25.55
CA SER A 159 -15.57 -2.39 -26.61
C SER A 159 -16.34 -2.24 -27.93
N GLU A 160 -15.65 -2.47 -29.06
CA GLU A 160 -16.28 -2.51 -30.39
C GLU A 160 -17.28 -3.67 -30.56
N THR A 161 -17.17 -4.70 -29.72
CA THR A 161 -17.96 -5.94 -29.83
C THR A 161 -19.14 -6.00 -28.85
N GLN A 162 -19.32 -4.99 -27.99
CA GLN A 162 -20.40 -5.00 -27.01
C GLN A 162 -21.77 -4.99 -27.68
N LEU A 163 -22.74 -5.60 -26.98
CA LEU A 163 -24.13 -5.76 -27.42
C LEU A 163 -25.05 -4.72 -26.76
N PRO A 164 -26.27 -4.50 -27.29
CA PRO A 164 -27.30 -3.68 -26.66
C PRO A 164 -27.61 -4.12 -25.22
N ASP A 165 -27.99 -3.17 -24.36
CA ASP A 165 -28.43 -3.50 -23.00
C ASP A 165 -29.82 -4.16 -23.01
N PRO A 166 -30.01 -5.32 -22.33
CA PRO A 166 -31.28 -6.03 -22.34
C PRO A 166 -32.48 -5.25 -21.78
N LEU A 167 -32.28 -4.40 -20.77
CA LEU A 167 -33.36 -3.59 -20.19
C LEU A 167 -33.80 -2.51 -21.16
N ILE A 168 -32.83 -1.80 -21.76
CA ILE A 168 -33.09 -0.80 -22.78
C ILE A 168 -33.74 -1.47 -24.02
N GLU A 169 -33.25 -2.65 -24.39
CA GLU A 169 -33.75 -3.42 -25.53
C GLU A 169 -35.19 -3.91 -25.32
N ASN A 170 -35.53 -4.35 -24.12
CA ASN A 170 -36.89 -4.73 -23.78
C ASN A 170 -37.86 -3.54 -23.90
N TYR A 171 -37.39 -2.32 -23.61
CA TYR A 171 -38.20 -1.11 -23.69
C TYR A 171 -38.34 -0.55 -25.13
N LEU A 172 -37.23 -0.47 -25.88
CA LEU A 172 -37.19 0.14 -27.22
C LEU A 172 -37.42 -0.86 -28.37
N GLY A 173 -37.14 -2.14 -28.14
CA GLY A 173 -37.11 -3.22 -29.13
C GLY A 173 -35.72 -3.44 -29.74
N SER A 174 -35.45 -4.67 -30.19
CA SER A 174 -34.14 -5.11 -30.71
C SER A 174 -33.65 -4.36 -31.95
N SER A 175 -34.55 -3.91 -32.81
CA SER A 175 -34.19 -3.13 -34.01
C SER A 175 -33.91 -1.64 -33.75
N LYS A 176 -34.17 -1.15 -32.53
CA LYS A 176 -34.09 0.27 -32.17
C LYS A 176 -33.09 0.58 -31.06
N THR A 177 -32.48 -0.44 -30.47
CA THR A 177 -31.60 -0.27 -29.31
C THR A 177 -30.15 -0.22 -29.76
N PRO A 178 -29.46 0.92 -29.61
CA PRO A 178 -28.05 1.01 -29.94
C PRO A 178 -27.21 0.19 -28.95
N ALA A 179 -26.17 -0.45 -29.44
CA ALA A 179 -25.16 -1.11 -28.60
C ALA A 179 -24.15 -0.13 -27.97
N PHE A 180 -24.22 1.15 -28.35
CA PHE A 180 -23.27 2.19 -27.94
C PHE A 180 -21.80 1.75 -28.07
N ARG A 181 -21.43 1.07 -29.17
CA ARG A 181 -20.06 0.61 -29.40
C ARG A 181 -19.08 1.78 -29.32
N SER A 182 -17.88 1.50 -28.83
CA SER A 182 -16.84 2.51 -28.58
C SER A 182 -17.22 3.56 -27.53
N LEU A 183 -18.32 3.39 -26.79
CA LEU A 183 -18.70 4.23 -25.66
C LEU A 183 -18.82 3.37 -24.41
N SER A 184 -18.06 3.70 -23.38
CA SER A 184 -18.25 3.12 -22.05
C SER A 184 -19.45 3.77 -21.37
N TYR A 185 -20.31 2.95 -20.78
CA TYR A 185 -21.51 3.41 -20.08
C TYR A 185 -21.93 2.40 -19.00
N ILE A 186 -22.69 2.89 -18.03
CA ILE A 186 -23.26 2.07 -16.96
C ILE A 186 -24.78 2.21 -16.97
N VAL A 187 -25.49 1.10 -16.80
CA VAL A 187 -26.95 1.05 -16.64
C VAL A 187 -27.26 0.75 -15.20
N PHE A 188 -28.05 1.60 -14.54
CA PHE A 188 -28.66 1.33 -13.25
C PHE A 188 -30.09 0.85 -13.48
N GLU A 189 -30.46 -0.24 -12.80
CA GLU A 189 -31.80 -0.82 -12.88
C GLU A 189 -32.49 -0.75 -11.52
N GLU A 190 -33.67 -0.12 -11.49
CA GLU A 190 -34.47 0.14 -10.29
C GLU A 190 -33.63 0.71 -9.14
N LEU A 191 -32.83 1.76 -9.39
CA LEU A 191 -32.06 2.45 -8.36
C LEU A 191 -33.02 3.09 -7.33
N PRO A 192 -32.93 2.75 -6.03
CA PRO A 192 -33.75 3.37 -5.00
C PRO A 192 -33.32 4.83 -4.81
N LEU A 193 -34.23 5.78 -5.04
CA LEU A 193 -33.92 7.21 -4.91
C LEU A 193 -33.89 7.68 -3.44
N GLU A 194 -34.43 6.89 -2.52
CA GLU A 194 -34.44 7.19 -1.09
C GLU A 194 -33.01 7.37 -0.53
N ASP A 195 -32.08 6.54 -1.00
CA ASP A 195 -30.64 6.62 -0.71
C ASP A 195 -30.03 7.99 -1.08
N PHE A 196 -30.69 8.70 -2.00
CA PHE A 196 -30.26 9.99 -2.54
C PHE A 196 -31.24 11.10 -2.18
N SER A 197 -31.87 11.05 -1.00
CA SER A 197 -32.84 12.08 -0.57
C SER A 197 -33.98 12.31 -1.58
N ASN A 198 -34.36 11.25 -2.30
CA ASN A 198 -35.35 11.27 -3.37
C ASN A 198 -35.04 12.28 -4.48
N ILE A 199 -33.76 12.48 -4.81
CA ILE A 199 -33.32 13.20 -6.01
C ILE A 199 -32.52 12.27 -6.93
N ILE A 200 -32.44 12.59 -8.22
CA ILE A 200 -31.54 11.90 -9.15
C ILE A 200 -30.17 12.59 -9.03
N PRO A 201 -29.14 11.93 -8.48
CA PRO A 201 -27.85 12.57 -8.29
C PRO A 201 -27.08 12.65 -9.60
N ASN A 202 -26.12 13.58 -9.67
CA ASN A 202 -25.15 13.60 -10.76
C ASN A 202 -24.09 12.54 -10.50
N PHE A 203 -23.92 11.63 -11.45
CA PHE A 203 -22.89 10.60 -11.32
C PHE A 203 -21.57 11.04 -11.95
N SER A 204 -20.47 10.79 -11.25
CA SER A 204 -19.13 10.90 -11.81
C SER A 204 -18.32 9.67 -11.47
N PHE A 205 -17.36 9.34 -12.33
CA PHE A 205 -16.68 8.05 -12.34
C PHE A 205 -15.18 8.28 -12.42
N GLU A 206 -14.41 7.65 -11.55
CA GLU A 206 -12.96 7.57 -11.71
C GLU A 206 -12.64 6.32 -12.51
N VAL A 207 -12.13 6.52 -13.71
CA VAL A 207 -12.07 5.49 -14.73
C VAL A 207 -10.63 5.35 -15.18
N THR A 208 -10.16 4.11 -15.31
CA THR A 208 -8.85 3.81 -15.87
C THR A 208 -9.00 3.33 -17.30
N ARG A 209 -8.42 4.04 -18.26
CA ARG A 209 -8.33 3.64 -19.65
C ARG A 209 -6.88 3.53 -20.08
N LYS A 210 -6.46 2.32 -20.43
CA LYS A 210 -5.13 2.09 -21.02
C LYS A 210 -5.20 2.49 -22.50
N PRO A 211 -4.28 3.31 -23.02
CA PRO A 211 -4.28 3.64 -24.44
C PRO A 211 -4.06 2.38 -25.27
N ASN A 212 -4.87 2.19 -26.31
CA ASN A 212 -4.62 1.20 -27.37
C ASN A 212 -3.50 1.72 -28.28
N ILE A 213 -2.26 1.69 -27.78
CA ILE A 213 -1.08 2.00 -28.57
C ILE A 213 -0.67 0.74 -29.33
N TYR A 214 -0.64 0.82 -30.66
CA TYR A 214 0.08 -0.14 -31.48
C TYR A 214 1.57 0.02 -31.20
N LEU A 215 2.06 -0.73 -30.21
CA LEU A 215 3.48 -0.80 -29.92
C LEU A 215 4.12 -1.75 -30.95
N PRO A 216 5.34 -1.47 -31.43
CA PRO A 216 6.08 -2.41 -32.28
C PRO A 216 6.13 -3.79 -31.61
N ASN A 217 6.10 -4.87 -32.39
CA ASN A 217 6.03 -6.26 -31.88
C ASN A 217 7.12 -6.63 -30.84
N ASN A 218 8.23 -5.88 -30.78
CA ASN A 218 9.35 -6.12 -29.86
C ASN A 218 9.34 -5.22 -28.62
N TYR A 219 8.32 -4.39 -28.40
CA TYR A 219 8.26 -3.53 -27.22
C TYR A 219 7.62 -4.26 -26.03
N ALA A 220 8.45 -4.72 -25.10
CA ALA A 220 7.96 -5.16 -23.80
C ALA A 220 7.56 -3.93 -22.96
N LYS A 221 6.32 -3.90 -22.47
CA LYS A 221 5.90 -2.96 -21.41
C LYS A 221 6.70 -3.25 -20.13
N VAL A 222 7.00 -2.23 -19.32
CA VAL A 222 7.83 -2.44 -18.12
C VAL A 222 7.19 -3.46 -17.18
N GLU A 223 5.86 -3.46 -17.09
CA GLU A 223 5.10 -4.35 -16.23
C GLU A 223 5.19 -5.81 -16.67
N ASN A 224 5.43 -6.05 -17.96
CA ASN A 224 5.69 -7.39 -18.48
C ASN A 224 7.12 -7.88 -18.17
N LEU A 225 8.05 -6.97 -17.87
CA LEU A 225 9.43 -7.31 -17.49
C LEU A 225 9.55 -7.65 -15.99
N ILE A 226 8.60 -7.19 -15.17
CA ILE A 226 8.59 -7.44 -13.73
C ILE A 226 8.16 -8.88 -13.48
N SER A 227 9.07 -9.69 -12.94
CA SER A 227 8.84 -11.08 -12.56
C SER A 227 8.98 -11.34 -11.05
N SER A 228 9.62 -10.42 -10.32
CA SER A 228 9.87 -10.53 -8.89
C SER A 228 9.71 -9.16 -8.23
N ILE A 229 8.98 -9.06 -7.10
CA ILE A 229 8.68 -7.78 -6.44
C ILE A 229 8.68 -7.90 -4.92
N ASN A 230 9.13 -6.86 -4.22
CA ASN A 230 8.96 -6.71 -2.79
C ASN A 230 7.55 -6.21 -2.47
N MET A 231 6.99 -6.73 -1.38
CA MET A 231 5.67 -6.34 -0.89
C MET A 231 5.82 -5.65 0.45
N ILE A 232 5.35 -4.40 0.55
CA ILE A 232 5.41 -3.52 1.72
C ILE A 232 3.97 -3.22 2.21
N PRO A 233 3.72 -2.47 3.31
CA PRO A 233 4.64 -1.69 4.15
C PRO A 233 5.54 -2.55 5.07
N GLY A 234 5.16 -3.79 5.36
CA GLY A 234 5.80 -4.64 6.38
C GLY A 234 5.60 -4.22 7.84
N SER A 235 4.98 -3.05 8.04
CA SER A 235 4.46 -2.54 9.31
C SER A 235 2.98 -2.19 9.17
N GLY A 236 2.18 -2.60 10.14
CA GLY A 236 0.72 -2.51 10.20
C GLY A 236 0.19 -3.83 10.74
N GLU A 237 -0.42 -3.81 11.93
CA GLU A 237 -0.74 -5.03 12.69
C GLU A 237 -1.49 -6.11 11.88
N PHE A 238 -2.38 -5.68 10.97
CA PHE A 238 -3.20 -6.55 10.13
C PHE A 238 -3.06 -6.23 8.62
N VAL A 239 -1.97 -5.57 8.21
CA VAL A 239 -1.84 -5.03 6.83
C VAL A 239 -1.83 -6.12 5.75
N TYR A 240 -1.29 -7.30 6.08
CA TYR A 240 -1.30 -8.47 5.19
C TYR A 240 -2.46 -9.41 5.44
N ASP A 241 -3.38 -9.10 6.36
CA ASP A 241 -4.47 -10.01 6.64
C ASP A 241 -5.36 -10.17 5.41
N MET A 242 -5.73 -11.41 5.12
CA MET A 242 -6.62 -11.80 4.01
C MET A 242 -8.10 -11.71 4.40
N GLU A 243 -8.38 -11.48 5.67
CA GLU A 243 -9.72 -11.24 6.19
C GLU A 243 -9.86 -9.78 6.62
N VAL A 244 -11.08 -9.23 6.54
CA VAL A 244 -11.37 -7.91 7.09
C VAL A 244 -11.35 -8.03 8.62
N GLN A 245 -10.41 -7.33 9.23
CA GLN A 245 -10.30 -7.22 10.68
C GLN A 245 -10.98 -5.96 11.16
N TYR A 246 -11.57 -6.02 12.35
CA TYR A 246 -12.34 -4.94 12.95
C TYR A 246 -11.79 -4.57 14.32
N LYS A 247 -11.87 -3.29 14.64
CA LYS A 247 -11.74 -2.77 16.01
C LYS A 247 -13.10 -2.25 16.47
N THR A 248 -13.44 -2.52 17.71
CA THR A 248 -14.68 -2.06 18.35
C THR A 248 -14.31 -1.30 19.61
N LEU A 249 -14.64 -0.01 19.65
CA LEU A 249 -14.49 0.80 20.86
C LEU A 249 -15.78 0.70 21.67
N GLU A 250 -15.66 0.29 22.92
CA GLU A 250 -16.76 0.22 23.87
C GLU A 250 -16.69 1.38 24.87
N SER A 251 -17.84 1.79 25.41
CA SER A 251 -17.89 2.69 26.55
C SER A 251 -17.52 1.94 27.82
N SER A 252 -17.14 2.67 28.86
CA SER A 252 -16.90 2.11 30.20
C SER A 252 -18.13 1.43 30.82
N TYR A 253 -19.30 1.52 30.18
CA TYR A 253 -20.55 0.86 30.58
C TYR A 253 -20.97 -0.28 29.62
N GLY A 254 -20.10 -0.67 28.66
CA GLY A 254 -20.32 -1.79 27.74
C GLY A 254 -21.12 -1.48 26.47
N GLY A 255 -21.36 -0.21 26.15
CA GLY A 255 -22.03 0.19 24.91
C GLY A 255 -21.04 0.42 23.77
N VAL A 256 -21.29 -0.11 22.57
CA VAL A 256 -20.42 0.12 21.40
C VAL A 256 -20.47 1.59 20.97
N ILE A 257 -19.31 2.25 20.97
CA ILE A 257 -19.12 3.64 20.50
C ILE A 257 -18.80 3.64 19.01
N SER A 258 -17.90 2.77 18.55
CA SER A 258 -17.55 2.62 17.14
C SER A 258 -17.19 1.19 16.80
N HIS A 259 -17.40 0.82 15.54
CA HIS A 259 -17.03 -0.47 14.97
C HIS A 259 -16.48 -0.23 13.57
N GLU A 260 -15.19 -0.47 13.37
CA GLU A 260 -14.48 -0.02 12.17
C GLU A 260 -13.58 -1.12 11.62
N ALA A 261 -13.56 -1.23 10.29
CA ALA A 261 -12.59 -2.08 9.61
C ALA A 261 -11.18 -1.48 9.74
N ILE A 262 -10.18 -2.34 9.94
CA ILE A 262 -8.77 -1.99 10.12
C ILE A 262 -8.00 -2.06 8.80
N ASN A 263 -8.36 -3.00 7.93
CA ASN A 263 -7.64 -3.31 6.69
C ASN A 263 -8.61 -3.47 5.50
N SER A 264 -9.68 -2.69 5.47
CA SER A 264 -10.62 -2.64 4.34
C SER A 264 -11.03 -1.19 4.12
N HIS A 265 -10.22 -0.47 3.35
CA HIS A 265 -10.47 0.92 2.98
C HIS A 265 -10.96 1.06 1.54
N ASN A 266 -11.11 -0.06 0.84
CA ASN A 266 -11.53 -0.11 -0.55
C ASN A 266 -13.04 -0.29 -0.71
N HIS A 267 -13.52 0.03 -1.92
CA HIS A 267 -14.94 0.07 -2.26
C HIS A 267 -15.60 -1.31 -2.38
N TYR A 268 -14.79 -2.38 -2.41
CA TYR A 268 -15.25 -3.76 -2.47
C TYR A 268 -15.54 -4.34 -1.08
N ASN A 269 -15.21 -3.64 0.01
CA ASN A 269 -15.31 -4.13 1.39
C ASN A 269 -14.61 -5.48 1.61
N ILE A 270 -13.50 -5.71 0.91
CA ILE A 270 -12.63 -6.87 1.10
C ILE A 270 -11.34 -6.44 1.79
N ALA A 271 -10.55 -7.39 2.28
CA ALA A 271 -9.24 -7.07 2.82
C ALA A 271 -8.37 -6.37 1.77
N ASP A 272 -7.74 -5.27 2.16
CA ASP A 272 -6.88 -4.43 1.33
C ASP A 272 -5.79 -5.26 0.65
N SER A 273 -5.21 -6.22 1.38
CA SER A 273 -4.18 -7.14 0.87
C SER A 273 -4.67 -8.03 -0.29
N ILE A 274 -5.93 -8.46 -0.29
CA ILE A 274 -6.54 -9.20 -1.40
C ILE A 274 -6.66 -8.28 -2.61
N PHE A 275 -7.21 -7.09 -2.41
CA PHE A 275 -7.43 -6.16 -3.52
C PHE A 275 -6.11 -5.75 -4.16
N SER A 276 -5.11 -5.38 -3.35
CA SER A 276 -3.76 -5.05 -3.82
C SER A 276 -3.11 -6.20 -4.58
N LEU A 277 -3.24 -7.45 -4.12
CA LEU A 277 -2.66 -8.61 -4.80
C LEU A 277 -3.34 -8.88 -6.15
N ASN A 278 -4.66 -8.63 -6.25
CA ASN A 278 -5.37 -8.67 -7.53
C ASN A 278 -4.84 -7.57 -8.48
N GLN A 279 -4.66 -6.35 -7.99
CA GLN A 279 -4.10 -5.25 -8.78
C GLN A 279 -2.68 -5.58 -9.27
N LEU A 280 -1.84 -6.17 -8.42
CA LEU A 280 -0.49 -6.58 -8.79
C LEU A 280 -0.50 -7.57 -9.96
N GLN A 281 -1.28 -8.65 -9.87
CA GLN A 281 -1.31 -9.66 -10.94
C GLN A 281 -1.95 -9.14 -12.22
N ASN A 282 -2.92 -8.22 -12.12
CA ASN A 282 -3.51 -7.53 -13.28
C ASN A 282 -2.53 -6.55 -13.94
N THR A 283 -1.59 -5.99 -13.17
CA THR A 283 -0.62 -5.01 -13.64
C THR A 283 0.62 -5.70 -14.21
N CYS A 284 1.21 -6.62 -13.46
CA CYS A 284 2.43 -7.36 -13.79
C CYS A 284 2.07 -8.83 -14.11
N PRO A 285 1.64 -9.15 -15.34
CA PRO A 285 1.12 -10.48 -15.68
C PRO A 285 2.17 -11.60 -15.58
N ASN A 286 3.46 -11.26 -15.58
CA ASN A 286 4.58 -12.20 -15.51
C ASN A 286 5.15 -12.35 -14.09
N ILE A 287 4.46 -11.83 -13.06
CA ILE A 287 4.91 -11.95 -11.67
C ILE A 287 4.98 -13.42 -11.24
N LYS A 288 6.11 -13.80 -10.67
CA LYS A 288 6.43 -15.16 -10.20
C LYS A 288 6.82 -15.18 -8.74
N TRP A 289 7.55 -14.16 -8.29
CA TRP A 289 8.04 -14.05 -6.91
C TRP A 289 7.48 -12.83 -6.20
N ILE A 290 7.05 -13.04 -4.96
CA ILE A 290 6.72 -11.98 -4.01
C ILE A 290 7.68 -12.08 -2.83
N ALA A 291 8.19 -10.95 -2.37
CA ALA A 291 8.96 -10.85 -1.15
C ALA A 291 8.24 -10.02 -0.08
N PRO A 292 7.42 -10.65 0.78
CA PRO A 292 6.76 -9.96 1.89
C PRO A 292 7.79 -9.47 2.89
N VAL A 293 7.82 -8.15 3.09
CA VAL A 293 8.63 -7.50 4.13
C VAL A 293 7.88 -7.59 5.45
N VAL A 294 8.52 -7.97 6.55
CA VAL A 294 7.87 -7.97 7.87
C VAL A 294 8.80 -7.38 8.92
N SER A 295 8.28 -6.46 9.74
CA SER A 295 9.10 -5.61 10.60
C SER A 295 8.95 -5.84 12.11
N TRP A 296 10.08 -6.00 12.81
CA TRP A 296 10.21 -5.71 14.25
C TRP A 296 10.87 -4.33 14.45
N PHE A 297 11.02 -3.90 15.70
CA PHE A 297 11.47 -2.54 16.00
C PHE A 297 12.67 -2.54 16.96
N GLY A 298 13.74 -1.86 16.53
CA GLY A 298 14.91 -1.51 17.33
C GLY A 298 14.69 -0.20 18.09
N ASP A 299 15.34 -0.05 19.25
CA ASP A 299 15.20 1.10 20.15
C ASP A 299 16.51 1.83 20.47
N SER A 300 17.62 1.46 19.82
CA SER A 300 18.90 2.18 19.92
C SER A 300 19.77 1.93 18.68
N LEU A 301 20.56 2.93 18.28
CA LEU A 301 21.59 2.76 17.25
C LEU A 301 22.87 2.11 17.79
N ASP A 302 23.03 1.99 19.11
CA ASP A 302 24.15 1.26 19.72
C ASP A 302 23.72 -0.18 20.04
N ILE A 303 24.36 -1.17 19.41
CA ILE A 303 24.09 -2.60 19.62
C ILE A 303 24.28 -3.06 21.06
N GLY A 304 25.07 -2.35 21.87
CA GLY A 304 25.21 -2.61 23.30
C GLY A 304 23.88 -2.47 24.05
N TYR A 305 23.00 -1.58 23.58
CA TYR A 305 21.72 -1.25 24.22
C TYR A 305 20.50 -1.62 23.37
N CYS A 306 20.66 -1.77 22.05
CA CYS A 306 19.57 -1.98 21.08
C CYS A 306 18.81 -3.28 21.32
N SER A 307 17.53 -3.20 21.66
CA SER A 307 16.61 -4.33 21.74
C SER A 307 15.73 -4.37 20.52
N ILE A 308 15.49 -5.57 19.98
CA ILE A 308 14.62 -5.78 18.81
C ILE A 308 13.38 -6.54 19.25
N LYS A 309 12.22 -5.89 19.18
CA LYS A 309 10.94 -6.46 19.64
C LYS A 309 9.82 -6.18 18.64
N PRO A 310 8.79 -7.03 18.58
CA PRO A 310 7.56 -6.65 17.92
C PRO A 310 6.84 -5.56 18.72
N ALA A 311 6.06 -4.75 18.03
CA ALA A 311 5.32 -3.64 18.64
C ALA A 311 3.88 -3.54 18.14
N ILE A 312 3.02 -2.94 18.95
CA ILE A 312 1.63 -2.61 18.65
C ILE A 312 1.46 -1.10 18.45
N GLU A 313 0.45 -0.69 17.71
CA GLU A 313 0.17 0.73 17.42
C GLU A 313 -0.58 1.40 18.58
N PHE A 314 -1.54 0.67 19.15
CA PHE A 314 -2.45 1.17 20.19
C PHE A 314 -2.74 0.08 21.22
N ASN A 315 -2.91 0.49 22.47
CA ASN A 315 -3.28 -0.38 23.58
C ASN A 315 -4.36 0.30 24.42
N ASP A 316 -5.59 0.24 23.96
CA ASP A 316 -6.75 0.82 24.65
C ASP A 316 -7.58 -0.32 25.30
N PRO A 317 -7.76 -0.31 26.64
CA PRO A 317 -8.53 -1.35 27.34
C PRO A 317 -10.01 -1.38 26.96
N LEU A 318 -10.53 -0.30 26.36
CA LEU A 318 -11.91 -0.22 25.88
C LEU A 318 -12.06 -0.66 24.41
N THR A 319 -10.96 -0.93 23.72
CA THR A 319 -10.99 -1.37 22.32
C THR A 319 -10.80 -2.89 22.22
N SER A 320 -11.79 -3.58 21.67
CA SER A 320 -11.71 -4.99 21.30
C SER A 320 -11.40 -5.17 19.82
N TYR A 321 -10.78 -6.29 19.45
CA TYR A 321 -10.36 -6.59 18.08
C TYR A 321 -10.95 -7.94 17.65
N SER A 322 -11.38 -8.05 16.38
CA SER A 322 -11.90 -9.31 15.81
C SER A 322 -10.86 -10.43 15.79
N CYS A 323 -9.58 -10.07 15.71
CA CYS A 323 -8.46 -11.00 15.81
C CYS A 323 -7.51 -10.58 16.94
N THR A 324 -7.15 -11.54 17.79
CA THR A 324 -6.11 -11.33 18.80
C THR A 324 -4.76 -11.16 18.13
N TRP A 325 -4.13 -10.02 18.35
CA TRP A 325 -2.77 -9.78 17.88
C TRP A 325 -1.77 -10.57 18.71
N GLN A 326 -0.91 -11.34 18.03
CA GLN A 326 0.19 -12.08 18.64
C GLN A 326 1.35 -12.25 17.65
N VAL A 327 2.56 -12.05 18.15
CA VAL A 327 3.82 -12.28 17.43
C VAL A 327 4.75 -13.08 18.34
N GLY A 328 4.84 -14.38 18.08
CA GLY A 328 5.55 -15.34 18.92
C GLY A 328 5.04 -15.29 20.37
N ARG A 329 5.92 -14.93 21.29
CA ARG A 329 5.58 -14.78 22.72
C ARG A 329 4.98 -13.42 23.10
N TYR A 330 4.92 -12.48 22.16
CA TYR A 330 4.45 -11.13 22.41
C TYR A 330 2.97 -11.01 22.06
N ASN A 331 2.22 -10.35 22.92
CA ASN A 331 0.81 -10.01 22.76
C ASN A 331 0.60 -8.57 23.23
N ARG A 332 -0.63 -8.05 23.14
CA ARG A 332 -0.91 -6.65 23.50
C ARG A 332 -0.55 -6.26 24.94
N VAL A 333 -0.41 -7.22 25.86
CA VAL A 333 -0.06 -6.98 27.27
C VAL A 333 1.44 -6.71 27.45
N ASN A 334 2.31 -7.39 26.69
CA ASN A 334 3.75 -7.36 26.90
C ASN A 334 4.56 -6.81 25.71
N ALA A 335 3.90 -6.49 24.59
CA ALA A 335 4.55 -5.88 23.44
C ALA A 335 4.91 -4.42 23.70
N LYS A 336 5.95 -3.95 23.00
CA LYS A 336 6.26 -2.52 22.92
C LYS A 336 5.10 -1.79 22.23
N ILE A 337 4.85 -0.55 22.61
CA ILE A 337 3.98 0.35 21.84
C ILE A 337 4.88 1.20 20.95
N ILE A 338 4.52 1.35 19.67
CA ILE A 338 5.24 2.22 18.72
C ILE A 338 5.29 3.65 19.26
N SER A 339 6.48 4.26 19.18
CA SER A 339 6.68 5.63 19.62
C SER A 339 5.92 6.64 18.73
N LYS A 340 5.64 7.81 19.29
CA LYS A 340 4.82 8.85 18.66
C LYS A 340 5.53 10.19 18.68
N ASP A 341 5.42 10.92 17.57
CA ASP A 341 5.77 12.34 17.46
C ASP A 341 4.49 13.16 17.50
N GLU A 342 4.35 14.05 18.48
CA GLU A 342 3.16 14.87 18.74
C GLU A 342 1.86 14.02 18.82
N HIS A 343 1.26 13.73 17.67
CA HIS A 343 0.02 12.95 17.51
C HIS A 343 0.14 11.75 16.56
N TYR A 344 1.27 11.55 15.88
CA TYR A 344 1.43 10.52 14.85
C TYR A 344 2.36 9.40 15.33
N THR A 345 1.96 8.15 15.12
CA THR A 345 2.86 7.00 15.31
C THR A 345 3.99 7.06 14.28
N HIS A 346 5.21 6.68 14.68
CA HIS A 346 6.33 6.63 13.74
C HIS A 346 6.09 5.60 12.63
N TYR A 347 5.50 4.45 13.00
CA TYR A 347 5.24 3.32 12.12
C TYR A 347 3.88 2.69 12.42
N GLY A 348 3.46 1.76 11.54
CA GLY A 348 2.49 0.73 11.92
C GLY A 348 3.12 -0.31 12.86
N GLY A 349 2.31 -1.18 13.45
CA GLY A 349 2.77 -2.23 14.37
C GLY A 349 3.42 -3.40 13.62
N THR A 350 3.97 -4.37 14.34
CA THR A 350 4.42 -5.62 13.71
C THR A 350 3.22 -6.42 13.23
N VAL A 351 3.33 -7.00 12.04
CA VAL A 351 2.26 -7.83 11.47
C VAL A 351 1.99 -9.03 12.37
N ASN A 352 0.71 -9.26 12.68
CA ASN A 352 0.24 -10.41 13.43
C ASN A 352 0.59 -11.74 12.73
N ASP A 353 1.10 -12.72 13.48
CA ASP A 353 1.57 -13.99 12.91
C ASP A 353 0.47 -14.73 12.14
N ALA A 354 -0.75 -14.76 12.68
CA ALA A 354 -1.87 -15.45 12.03
C ALA A 354 -2.29 -14.77 10.71
N SER A 355 -2.26 -13.43 10.68
CA SER A 355 -2.52 -12.63 9.47
C SER A 355 -1.46 -12.90 8.41
N LEU A 356 -0.19 -12.97 8.82
CA LEU A 356 0.91 -13.29 7.92
C LEU A 356 0.79 -14.71 7.35
N VAL A 357 0.46 -15.71 8.16
CA VAL A 357 0.26 -17.09 7.69
C VAL A 357 -0.87 -17.18 6.66
N ARG A 358 -1.98 -16.46 6.87
CA ARG A 358 -3.05 -16.34 5.86
C ARG A 358 -2.53 -15.73 4.56
N TYR A 359 -1.73 -14.66 4.64
CA TYR A 359 -1.11 -14.03 3.47
C TYR A 359 -0.24 -15.01 2.66
N LEU A 360 0.67 -15.71 3.34
CA LEU A 360 1.58 -16.67 2.70
C LEU A 360 0.81 -17.85 2.09
N THR A 361 -0.28 -18.28 2.73
CA THR A 361 -1.16 -19.31 2.20
C THR A 361 -1.81 -18.86 0.88
N GLU A 362 -2.30 -17.61 0.82
CA GLU A 362 -2.88 -17.05 -0.40
C GLU A 362 -1.85 -16.92 -1.53
N LEU A 363 -0.62 -16.49 -1.22
CA LEU A 363 0.45 -16.43 -2.22
C LEU A 363 0.72 -17.82 -2.85
N LYS A 364 0.80 -18.87 -2.03
CA LYS A 364 0.94 -20.25 -2.53
C LYS A 364 -0.28 -20.70 -3.35
N ARG A 365 -1.50 -20.35 -2.92
CA ARG A 365 -2.73 -20.67 -3.65
C ARG A 365 -2.74 -20.06 -5.05
N ARG A 366 -2.10 -18.89 -5.22
CA ARG A 366 -1.91 -18.22 -6.50
C ARG A 366 -0.69 -18.70 -7.30
N ASN A 367 -0.02 -19.76 -6.84
CA ASN A 367 1.19 -20.32 -7.44
C ASN A 367 2.35 -19.32 -7.54
N LEU A 368 2.44 -18.40 -6.58
CA LEU A 368 3.55 -17.45 -6.45
C LEU A 368 4.63 -18.03 -5.53
N LYS A 369 5.88 -17.86 -5.92
CA LYS A 369 7.04 -18.18 -5.09
C LYS A 369 7.28 -17.07 -4.07
N ILE A 370 7.84 -17.42 -2.92
CA ILE A 370 7.98 -16.51 -1.78
C ILE A 370 9.44 -16.42 -1.35
N MET A 371 10.00 -15.20 -1.35
CA MET A 371 11.25 -14.86 -0.66
C MET A 371 10.91 -14.06 0.60
N PHE A 372 10.96 -14.69 1.77
CA PHE A 372 10.55 -14.01 3.00
C PHE A 372 11.61 -13.03 3.49
N TYR A 373 11.19 -11.77 3.75
CA TYR A 373 12.08 -10.65 4.01
C TYR A 373 11.83 -10.05 5.41
N PRO A 374 12.35 -10.67 6.49
CA PRO A 374 12.31 -10.06 7.80
C PRO A 374 13.30 -8.89 7.88
N MET A 375 12.82 -7.73 8.34
CA MET A 375 13.63 -6.52 8.56
C MET A 375 13.29 -5.91 9.92
N PHE A 376 14.16 -5.09 10.52
CA PHE A 376 13.76 -4.30 11.67
C PHE A 376 13.88 -2.81 11.36
N PHE A 377 12.93 -2.02 11.85
CA PHE A 377 12.96 -0.56 11.75
C PHE A 377 13.46 0.06 13.05
N MET A 378 14.05 1.25 12.98
CA MET A 378 14.45 1.99 14.17
C MET A 378 13.29 2.85 14.64
N ASP A 379 12.62 2.43 15.71
CA ASP A 379 11.58 3.23 16.35
C ASP A 379 12.22 4.28 17.27
N LEU A 380 12.81 5.27 16.62
CA LEU A 380 13.51 6.42 17.19
C LEU A 380 13.05 7.70 16.45
N SER A 381 13.20 8.85 17.11
CA SER A 381 12.97 10.15 16.49
C SER A 381 13.74 10.27 15.18
N GLY A 382 13.09 10.76 14.13
CA GLY A 382 13.69 10.90 12.81
C GLY A 382 13.82 9.59 12.02
N LYS A 383 13.31 8.46 12.54
CA LYS A 383 13.23 7.18 11.82
C LYS A 383 14.56 6.78 11.14
N PRO A 384 15.69 6.79 11.86
CA PRO A 384 16.99 6.55 11.25
C PRO A 384 17.03 5.18 10.60
N TRP A 385 17.72 5.09 9.48
CA TRP A 385 17.95 3.83 8.80
C TRP A 385 18.69 2.84 9.71
N ARG A 386 18.27 1.57 9.71
CA ARG A 386 18.92 0.51 10.52
C ARG A 386 20.40 0.30 10.11
N GLY A 387 20.80 0.72 8.91
CA GLY A 387 22.19 0.72 8.49
C GLY A 387 23.08 1.65 9.34
N HIS A 388 22.51 2.52 10.18
CA HIS A 388 23.25 3.31 11.17
C HIS A 388 23.48 2.59 12.50
N VAL A 389 22.92 1.40 12.69
CA VAL A 389 23.16 0.61 13.92
C VAL A 389 24.61 0.16 13.96
N THR A 390 25.32 0.51 15.02
CA THR A 390 26.76 0.27 15.20
C THR A 390 27.10 0.01 16.67
N GLY A 391 28.38 -0.17 17.00
CA GLY A 391 28.85 -0.25 18.39
C GLY A 391 30.20 -0.95 18.50
N SER A 392 30.53 -1.42 19.71
CA SER A 392 31.81 -2.11 19.95
C SER A 392 31.79 -3.58 19.52
N ALA A 393 32.93 -4.11 19.09
CA ALA A 393 33.09 -5.53 18.77
C ALA A 393 32.66 -6.46 19.93
N ASN A 394 32.89 -6.05 21.18
CA ASN A 394 32.54 -6.81 22.37
C ASN A 394 31.01 -6.91 22.59
N ALA A 395 30.23 -5.98 22.05
CA ALA A 395 28.78 -5.97 22.19
C ALA A 395 28.09 -6.89 21.16
N VAL A 396 28.79 -7.28 20.09
CA VAL A 396 28.21 -8.02 18.96
C VAL A 396 27.54 -9.31 19.40
N SER A 397 28.26 -10.21 20.10
CA SER A 397 27.68 -11.50 20.46
C SER A 397 26.43 -11.36 21.35
N ASN A 398 26.45 -10.41 22.31
CA ASN A 398 25.29 -10.13 23.14
C ASN A 398 24.10 -9.58 22.32
N PHE A 399 24.33 -8.72 21.33
CA PHE A 399 23.28 -8.21 20.44
C PHE A 399 22.55 -9.33 19.68
N PHE A 400 23.29 -10.35 19.23
CA PHE A 400 22.69 -11.51 18.56
C PHE A 400 21.94 -12.43 19.54
N HIS A 401 22.51 -12.71 20.71
CA HIS A 401 22.05 -13.79 21.58
C HIS A 401 21.10 -13.40 22.72
N LYS A 402 21.00 -12.12 23.11
CA LYS A 402 20.13 -11.71 24.21
C LYS A 402 18.65 -11.99 23.95
N ALA A 403 17.83 -11.96 25.00
CA ALA A 403 16.42 -12.33 24.94
C ALA A 403 15.62 -11.51 23.89
N ASP A 404 15.92 -10.23 23.73
CA ASP A 404 15.37 -9.35 22.70
C ASP A 404 16.44 -9.01 21.64
N GLY A 405 17.24 -10.02 21.27
CA GLY A 405 18.35 -9.92 20.32
C GLY A 405 17.99 -10.40 18.92
N TYR A 406 18.94 -10.20 18.00
CA TYR A 406 18.75 -10.43 16.57
C TYR A 406 18.37 -11.88 16.21
N ASN A 407 18.96 -12.87 16.89
CA ASN A 407 18.65 -14.28 16.61
C ASN A 407 17.20 -14.62 16.93
N ASN A 408 16.63 -14.09 18.02
CA ASN A 408 15.25 -14.40 18.37
C ASN A 408 14.25 -13.83 17.37
N PHE A 409 14.53 -12.64 16.83
CA PHE A 409 13.78 -12.03 15.74
C PHE A 409 13.78 -12.92 14.49
N ILE A 410 14.97 -13.29 13.98
CA ILE A 410 15.06 -14.06 12.73
C ILE A 410 14.57 -15.51 12.90
N LEU A 411 14.91 -16.16 14.01
CA LEU A 411 14.50 -17.55 14.27
C LEU A 411 13.01 -17.68 14.61
N HIS A 412 12.34 -16.63 15.08
CA HIS A 412 10.88 -16.60 15.17
C HIS A 412 10.27 -16.80 13.78
N TYR A 413 10.65 -15.94 12.83
CA TYR A 413 10.11 -16.00 11.48
C TYR A 413 10.52 -17.27 10.74
N ALA A 414 11.77 -17.72 10.86
CA ALA A 414 12.18 -18.98 10.25
C ALA A 414 11.26 -20.14 10.65
N ARG A 415 10.86 -20.23 11.93
CA ARG A 415 9.93 -21.26 12.42
C ARG A 415 8.50 -21.06 11.91
N LEU A 416 8.04 -19.81 11.87
CA LEU A 416 6.68 -19.46 11.44
C LEU A 416 6.47 -19.79 9.95
N VAL A 417 7.46 -19.53 9.10
CA VAL A 417 7.29 -19.52 7.64
C VAL A 417 7.87 -20.73 6.91
N LYS A 418 8.55 -21.65 7.61
CA LYS A 418 9.31 -22.78 7.02
C LYS A 418 8.55 -23.60 5.96
N ASP A 419 7.24 -23.78 6.12
CA ASP A 419 6.42 -24.61 5.23
C ASP A 419 5.83 -23.81 4.04
N TYR A 420 6.10 -22.51 4.00
CA TYR A 420 5.51 -21.58 3.03
C TYR A 420 6.51 -21.07 1.99
N VAL A 421 7.76 -20.89 2.38
CA VAL A 421 8.71 -20.07 1.63
C VAL A 421 9.58 -20.87 0.67
N ASN A 422 10.05 -20.22 -0.38
CA ASN A 422 11.04 -20.75 -1.32
C ASN A 422 12.43 -20.18 -1.06
N ALA A 423 12.50 -18.95 -0.56
CA ALA A 423 13.72 -18.30 -0.10
C ALA A 423 13.50 -17.54 1.21
N PHE A 424 14.56 -17.34 1.99
CA PHE A 424 14.53 -16.67 3.29
C PHE A 424 15.77 -15.77 3.46
N ILE A 425 15.55 -14.51 3.84
CA ILE A 425 16.63 -13.56 4.09
C ILE A 425 16.94 -13.54 5.60
N ILE A 426 18.21 -13.75 5.97
CA ILE A 426 18.65 -13.77 7.38
C ILE A 426 19.00 -12.39 7.93
N GLY A 427 19.10 -11.39 7.05
CA GLY A 427 19.38 -10.01 7.39
C GLY A 427 19.59 -9.14 6.16
N SER A 428 19.55 -7.83 6.36
CA SER A 428 19.68 -6.86 5.28
C SER A 428 20.28 -5.55 5.77
N GLU A 429 21.20 -5.00 4.98
CA GLU A 429 21.91 -3.72 5.15
C GLU A 429 22.25 -3.37 6.62
N LEU A 430 23.09 -4.20 7.25
CA LEU A 430 23.53 -4.02 8.63
C LEU A 430 24.99 -3.58 8.68
N SER A 431 25.26 -2.30 8.99
CA SER A 431 26.66 -1.81 9.03
C SER A 431 27.53 -2.48 10.11
N ILE A 432 26.92 -3.14 11.09
CA ILE A 432 27.64 -3.96 12.08
C ILE A 432 28.52 -5.06 11.47
N THR A 433 28.24 -5.47 10.22
CA THR A 433 29.09 -6.42 9.47
C THR A 433 30.49 -5.88 9.21
N SER A 434 30.68 -4.56 9.28
CA SER A 434 31.98 -3.89 9.15
C SER A 434 32.73 -3.69 10.48
N ILE A 435 32.09 -3.98 11.62
CA ILE A 435 32.74 -3.87 12.94
C ILE A 435 33.85 -4.91 13.02
N LYS A 436 35.07 -4.40 13.22
CA LYS A 436 36.30 -5.19 13.25
C LYS A 436 36.86 -5.28 14.66
N ASP A 437 37.28 -6.48 15.08
CA ASP A 437 37.94 -6.69 16.37
C ASP A 437 39.45 -6.41 16.31
N SER A 438 40.13 -6.53 17.46
CA SER A 438 41.58 -6.30 17.58
C SER A 438 42.44 -7.31 16.80
N ALA A 439 41.88 -8.45 16.41
CA ALA A 439 42.54 -9.50 15.65
C ALA A 439 42.18 -9.46 14.14
N ASN A 440 41.56 -8.37 13.68
CA ASN A 440 41.06 -8.17 12.31
C ASN A 440 39.94 -9.14 11.87
N ASN A 441 39.19 -9.73 12.80
CA ASN A 441 37.97 -10.48 12.47
C ASN A 441 36.76 -9.56 12.45
N PHE A 442 35.66 -10.05 11.85
CA PHE A 442 34.36 -9.38 11.78
C PHE A 442 33.33 -10.20 12.56
N PRO A 443 33.15 -9.97 13.87
CA PRO A 443 32.33 -10.84 14.72
C PRO A 443 30.88 -10.98 14.26
N ALA A 444 30.28 -9.91 13.72
CA ALA A 444 28.89 -9.96 13.26
C ALA A 444 28.72 -10.88 12.05
N VAL A 445 29.75 -10.98 11.19
CA VAL A 445 29.77 -11.91 10.05
C VAL A 445 29.80 -13.36 10.54
N LEU A 446 30.57 -13.64 11.60
CA LEU A 446 30.61 -14.97 12.22
C LEU A 446 29.24 -15.34 12.86
N GLU A 447 28.60 -14.38 13.53
CA GLU A 447 27.26 -14.57 14.09
C GLU A 447 26.21 -14.81 12.99
N LEU A 448 26.29 -14.09 11.88
CA LEU A 448 25.41 -14.30 10.71
C LEU A 448 25.63 -15.67 10.06
N ILE A 449 26.87 -16.17 9.98
CA ILE A 449 27.15 -17.53 9.49
C ILE A 449 26.48 -18.58 10.40
N ASN A 450 26.58 -18.40 11.72
CA ASN A 450 25.92 -19.29 12.68
C ASN A 450 24.39 -19.20 12.59
N LEU A 451 23.84 -17.99 12.42
CA LEU A 451 22.42 -17.79 12.21
C LEU A 451 21.93 -18.44 10.91
N ALA A 452 22.69 -18.33 9.80
CA ALA A 452 22.38 -19.00 8.54
C ALA A 452 22.27 -20.52 8.70
N ARG A 453 23.20 -21.13 9.46
CA ARG A 453 23.15 -22.56 9.80
C ARG A 453 21.86 -22.91 10.56
N LEU A 454 21.54 -22.16 11.60
CA LEU A 454 20.32 -22.38 12.41
C LEU A 454 19.04 -22.21 11.58
N VAL A 455 19.01 -21.21 10.68
CA VAL A 455 17.88 -21.02 9.76
C VAL A 455 17.76 -22.22 8.83
N LYS A 456 18.85 -22.68 8.21
CA LYS A 456 18.87 -23.89 7.36
C LYS A 456 18.37 -25.14 8.08
N GLU A 457 18.71 -25.31 9.36
CA GLU A 457 18.19 -26.41 10.18
C GLU A 457 16.67 -26.34 10.39
N ILE A 458 16.08 -25.13 10.39
CA ILE A 458 14.65 -24.91 10.58
C ILE A 458 13.87 -25.01 9.26
N VAL A 459 14.34 -24.33 8.21
CA VAL A 459 13.63 -24.22 6.92
C VAL A 459 13.93 -25.38 5.98
N GLY A 460 14.98 -26.15 6.26
CA GLY A 460 15.40 -27.29 5.46
C GLY A 460 16.24 -26.90 4.23
N SER A 461 16.78 -27.92 3.56
CA SER A 461 17.70 -27.75 2.43
C SER A 461 17.04 -27.20 1.16
N ASN A 462 15.72 -27.34 1.02
CA ASN A 462 14.98 -26.92 -0.17
C ASN A 462 14.69 -25.41 -0.23
N VAL A 463 14.82 -24.71 0.90
CA VAL A 463 14.64 -23.27 0.99
C VAL A 463 15.99 -22.59 0.77
N GLN A 464 16.05 -21.67 -0.18
CA GLN A 464 17.26 -20.86 -0.40
C GLN A 464 17.40 -19.80 0.70
N VAL A 465 18.60 -19.57 1.19
CA VAL A 465 18.91 -18.69 2.31
C VAL A 465 19.99 -17.71 1.87
N THR A 466 19.81 -16.43 2.19
CA THR A 466 20.80 -15.40 1.88
C THR A 466 20.85 -14.30 2.94
N TYR A 467 21.87 -13.44 2.83
CA TYR A 467 21.93 -12.12 3.44
C TYR A 467 21.83 -11.07 2.31
N ALA A 468 20.98 -10.07 2.49
CA ALA A 468 20.73 -9.01 1.50
C ALA A 468 21.57 -7.76 1.81
N ALA A 469 22.81 -7.74 1.34
CA ALA A 469 23.73 -6.65 1.62
C ALA A 469 23.34 -5.37 0.86
N ASP A 470 23.61 -4.19 1.43
CA ASP A 470 23.49 -2.94 0.66
C ASP A 470 24.43 -2.93 -0.54
N TRP A 471 24.08 -2.16 -1.57
CA TRP A 471 24.97 -1.88 -2.70
C TRP A 471 26.32 -1.29 -2.27
N SER A 472 26.39 -0.60 -1.12
CA SER A 472 27.61 -0.07 -0.51
C SER A 472 28.28 -0.99 0.52
N GLU A 473 27.72 -2.19 0.76
CA GLU A 473 28.16 -3.13 1.79
C GLU A 473 28.74 -4.42 1.22
N TYR A 474 28.15 -4.97 0.15
CA TYR A 474 28.40 -6.36 -0.32
C TYR A 474 29.86 -6.66 -0.71
N HIS A 475 30.63 -5.61 -1.05
CA HIS A 475 31.95 -5.74 -1.65
C HIS A 475 33.07 -5.71 -0.60
N HIS A 476 33.45 -4.51 -0.15
CA HIS A 476 34.57 -4.22 0.73
C HIS A 476 34.23 -3.03 1.63
N THR A 477 34.77 -3.03 2.83
CA THR A 477 34.71 -1.88 3.74
C THR A 477 35.57 -0.73 3.24
N SER A 478 35.45 0.47 3.84
CA SER A 478 36.36 1.60 3.57
C SER A 478 37.84 1.25 3.80
N GLY A 479 38.11 0.30 4.70
CA GLY A 479 39.44 -0.25 4.95
C GLY A 479 39.89 -1.29 3.93
N ARG A 480 39.13 -1.51 2.85
CA ARG A 480 39.35 -2.48 1.76
C ARG A 480 39.33 -3.95 2.19
N TRP A 481 38.70 -4.24 3.32
CA TRP A 481 38.45 -5.61 3.76
C TRP A 481 37.18 -6.15 3.12
N TYR A 482 37.25 -7.35 2.54
CA TYR A 482 36.09 -8.08 2.03
C TYR A 482 35.41 -8.84 3.17
N ASN A 483 34.81 -8.09 4.08
CA ASN A 483 34.28 -8.59 5.35
C ASN A 483 33.15 -9.62 5.15
N LEU A 484 32.36 -9.53 4.08
CA LEU A 484 31.23 -10.43 3.81
C LEU A 484 31.61 -11.70 3.05
N ASP A 485 32.83 -11.81 2.50
CA ASP A 485 33.26 -13.00 1.76
C ASP A 485 33.11 -14.30 2.56
N PRO A 486 33.47 -14.38 3.87
CA PRO A 486 33.22 -15.59 4.66
C PRO A 486 31.74 -15.97 4.74
N LEU A 487 30.83 -14.99 4.84
CA LEU A 487 29.40 -15.25 4.87
C LEU A 487 28.90 -15.71 3.50
N PHE A 488 29.25 -15.00 2.44
CA PHE A 488 28.85 -15.39 1.08
C PHE A 488 29.52 -16.67 0.60
N ALA A 489 30.67 -17.07 1.13
CA ALA A 489 31.28 -18.36 0.85
C ALA A 489 30.68 -19.52 1.67
N SER A 490 30.05 -19.23 2.81
CA SER A 490 29.44 -20.21 3.72
C SER A 490 28.52 -21.20 2.99
N PRO A 491 28.56 -22.51 3.29
CA PRO A 491 27.63 -23.48 2.70
C PRO A 491 26.16 -23.27 3.11
N TYR A 492 25.90 -22.41 4.10
CA TYR A 492 24.55 -22.10 4.59
C TYR A 492 23.89 -20.91 3.86
N ILE A 493 24.61 -20.26 2.94
CA ILE A 493 24.10 -19.21 2.06
C ILE A 493 24.05 -19.77 0.65
N ASP A 494 22.92 -19.72 -0.04
CA ASP A 494 22.76 -20.35 -1.37
C ASP A 494 23.09 -19.40 -2.53
N PHE A 495 22.89 -18.09 -2.33
CA PHE A 495 23.15 -17.05 -3.32
C PHE A 495 23.58 -15.75 -2.64
N VAL A 496 24.22 -14.85 -3.40
CA VAL A 496 24.60 -13.51 -2.91
C VAL A 496 23.41 -12.57 -3.09
N GLY A 497 22.88 -12.01 -2.00
CA GLY A 497 21.82 -11.01 -2.03
C GLY A 497 22.38 -9.59 -2.02
N ILE A 498 21.93 -8.74 -2.94
CA ILE A 498 22.31 -7.33 -3.03
C ILE A 498 21.06 -6.44 -3.16
N ASP A 499 20.96 -5.43 -2.31
CA ASP A 499 20.00 -4.33 -2.45
C ASP A 499 20.61 -3.26 -3.38
N ALA A 500 20.41 -3.45 -4.68
CA ALA A 500 21.14 -2.87 -5.81
C ALA A 500 20.68 -1.46 -6.23
N TYR A 501 20.76 -0.49 -5.33
CA TYR A 501 20.44 0.92 -5.60
C TYR A 501 21.61 1.72 -6.16
N PHE A 502 22.28 1.18 -7.18
CA PHE A 502 23.45 1.79 -7.78
C PHE A 502 23.14 3.13 -8.47
N PRO A 503 23.89 4.22 -8.21
CA PRO A 503 23.91 5.40 -9.07
C PRO A 503 24.15 5.05 -10.54
N LEU A 504 23.20 5.38 -11.42
CA LEU A 504 23.27 5.04 -12.85
C LEU A 504 23.62 6.26 -13.71
N THR A 505 23.17 7.44 -13.31
CA THR A 505 23.41 8.67 -14.06
C THR A 505 24.01 9.76 -13.19
N SER A 506 24.51 10.81 -13.82
CA SER A 506 24.80 12.10 -13.19
C SER A 506 24.16 13.23 -14.00
N SER A 507 23.01 12.93 -14.61
CA SER A 507 22.38 13.81 -15.61
C SER A 507 21.75 15.00 -14.91
N LEU A 508 21.91 16.18 -15.52
CA LEU A 508 21.18 17.39 -15.15
C LEU A 508 19.90 17.55 -15.98
N SER A 509 19.73 16.73 -17.02
CA SER A 509 18.56 16.71 -17.90
C SER A 509 17.33 16.19 -17.16
N SER A 510 16.16 16.68 -17.53
CA SER A 510 14.87 16.07 -17.17
C SER A 510 14.54 14.86 -18.03
N GLN A 511 15.18 14.71 -19.19
CA GLN A 511 15.04 13.58 -20.08
C GLN A 511 16.24 12.65 -19.92
N ILE A 512 16.03 11.55 -19.20
CA ILE A 512 17.01 10.45 -19.09
C ILE A 512 16.51 9.30 -19.96
N THR A 513 17.34 8.88 -20.90
CA THR A 513 17.02 7.82 -21.87
C THR A 513 17.34 6.43 -21.31
N LYS A 514 16.72 5.41 -21.89
CA LYS A 514 16.98 4.01 -21.52
C LYS A 514 18.46 3.64 -21.78
N GLU A 515 19.03 4.14 -22.86
CA GLU A 515 20.42 3.90 -23.25
C GLU A 515 21.40 4.48 -22.22
N GLU A 516 21.09 5.65 -21.65
CA GLU A 516 21.86 6.22 -20.55
C GLU A 516 21.80 5.34 -19.29
N ILE A 517 20.63 4.78 -18.97
CA ILE A 517 20.46 3.84 -17.84
C ILE A 517 21.31 2.59 -18.05
N MET A 518 21.23 1.95 -19.22
CA MET A 518 21.99 0.74 -19.55
C MET A 518 23.50 0.99 -19.53
N LYS A 519 23.94 2.14 -20.06
CA LYS A 519 25.34 2.58 -19.98
C LYS A 519 25.78 2.81 -18.53
N GLY A 520 24.91 3.40 -17.73
CA GLY A 520 25.13 3.67 -16.30
C GLY A 520 25.34 2.43 -15.44
N CYS A 521 24.83 1.27 -15.87
CA CYS A 521 25.02 0.02 -15.15
C CYS A 521 26.48 -0.46 -15.15
N HIS A 522 27.31 -0.03 -16.11
CA HIS A 522 28.71 -0.46 -16.26
C HIS A 522 29.71 0.68 -16.49
N THR A 523 29.33 1.91 -16.16
CA THR A 523 30.19 3.11 -16.23
C THR A 523 29.79 4.11 -15.14
N GLY A 524 30.58 5.15 -14.89
CA GLY A 524 30.24 6.27 -14.02
C GLY A 524 30.54 6.04 -12.53
N GLU A 525 29.77 6.68 -11.64
CA GLU A 525 29.98 6.61 -10.19
C GLU A 525 29.85 5.15 -9.69
N GLY A 526 30.84 4.67 -8.94
CA GLY A 526 30.98 3.30 -8.48
C GLY A 526 31.64 2.33 -9.44
N TYR A 527 31.80 2.71 -10.71
CA TYR A 527 32.53 1.91 -11.70
C TYR A 527 33.87 2.57 -12.04
N ASP A 528 33.81 3.79 -12.58
CA ASP A 528 34.99 4.55 -13.02
C ASP A 528 35.58 5.42 -11.89
N TYR A 529 34.71 5.96 -11.04
CA TYR A 529 35.09 6.91 -9.99
C TYR A 529 34.11 6.89 -8.80
N TYR A 530 34.47 7.49 -7.68
CA TYR A 530 33.55 7.89 -6.61
C TYR A 530 33.69 9.39 -6.31
N LEU A 531 32.71 9.96 -5.62
CA LEU A 531 32.80 11.33 -5.11
C LEU A 531 33.30 11.30 -3.66
N ASP A 532 34.36 12.06 -3.36
CA ASP A 532 34.82 12.23 -1.98
C ASP A 532 33.89 13.18 -1.18
N GLY A 533 34.16 13.36 0.11
CA GLY A 533 33.34 14.22 0.98
C GLY A 533 33.26 15.69 0.56
N ASN A 534 34.13 16.15 -0.36
CA ASN A 534 34.10 17.48 -0.95
C ASN A 534 33.44 17.50 -2.34
N GLY A 535 32.96 16.34 -2.82
CA GLY A 535 32.36 16.19 -4.15
C GLY A 535 33.37 16.05 -5.29
N ASN A 536 34.66 15.85 -5.02
CA ASN A 536 35.64 15.66 -6.08
C ASN A 536 35.62 14.20 -6.58
N LYS A 537 35.81 14.03 -7.89
CA LYS A 537 35.91 12.70 -8.51
C LYS A 537 37.25 12.06 -8.21
N GLN A 538 37.22 10.89 -7.61
CA GLN A 538 38.39 10.05 -7.33
C GLN A 538 38.29 8.76 -8.16
N PRO A 539 39.34 8.36 -8.91
CA PRO A 539 39.29 7.19 -9.77
C PRO A 539 39.17 5.88 -8.98
N LEU A 540 38.46 4.89 -9.55
CA LEU A 540 38.37 3.54 -9.02
C LEU A 540 39.08 2.54 -9.94
N SER A 541 39.92 1.69 -9.36
CA SER A 541 40.35 0.47 -10.06
C SER A 541 39.25 -0.59 -9.98
N ALA A 542 39.21 -1.50 -10.95
CA ALA A 542 38.19 -2.56 -11.02
C ALA A 542 38.01 -3.36 -9.70
N ALA A 543 39.09 -3.63 -8.96
CA ALA A 543 39.02 -4.34 -7.67
C ALA A 543 38.22 -3.64 -6.57
N TYR A 544 38.10 -2.31 -6.64
CA TYR A 544 37.38 -1.50 -5.65
C TYR A 544 36.13 -0.83 -6.23
N ALA A 545 35.84 -1.05 -7.51
CA ALA A 545 34.66 -0.54 -8.19
C ALA A 545 33.42 -1.33 -7.75
N TRP A 546 32.70 -0.81 -6.75
CA TRP A 546 31.54 -1.49 -6.16
C TRP A 546 30.35 -1.66 -7.12
N LYS A 547 30.32 -0.99 -8.26
CA LYS A 547 29.33 -1.24 -9.31
C LYS A 547 29.82 -2.27 -10.33
N ASN A 548 31.11 -2.60 -10.33
CA ASN A 548 31.68 -3.63 -11.19
C ASN A 548 31.44 -5.02 -10.58
N VAL A 549 30.15 -5.38 -10.52
CA VAL A 549 29.67 -6.65 -9.95
C VAL A 549 30.27 -7.85 -10.69
N GLU A 550 30.48 -7.73 -12.01
CA GLU A 550 31.15 -8.76 -12.81
C GLU A 550 32.59 -9.01 -12.33
N TYR A 551 33.38 -7.95 -12.13
CA TYR A 551 34.76 -8.09 -11.65
C TYR A 551 34.78 -8.76 -10.26
N TRP A 552 33.97 -8.27 -9.32
CA TRP A 552 33.83 -8.88 -8.00
C TRP A 552 33.45 -10.37 -8.10
N TRP A 553 32.47 -10.70 -8.93
CA TRP A 553 32.01 -12.07 -9.09
C TRP A 553 33.07 -13.01 -9.73
N LYS A 554 33.85 -12.53 -10.70
CA LYS A 554 34.78 -13.37 -11.50
C LYS A 554 36.20 -13.48 -10.94
N ASN A 555 36.57 -12.74 -9.91
CA ASN A 555 37.95 -12.67 -9.45
C ASN A 555 38.13 -13.17 -8.02
N HIS A 556 39.36 -13.57 -7.68
CA HIS A 556 39.74 -13.79 -6.30
C HIS A 556 39.82 -12.45 -5.56
N HIS A 557 39.40 -12.45 -4.31
CA HIS A 557 39.53 -11.28 -3.45
C HIS A 557 40.74 -11.43 -2.53
N TYR A 558 41.37 -10.29 -2.22
CA TYR A 558 42.53 -10.20 -1.36
C TYR A 558 42.30 -9.09 -0.35
N ASN A 559 42.43 -9.43 0.93
CA ASN A 559 42.36 -8.45 2.01
C ASN A 559 43.63 -7.58 2.03
N PRO A 560 43.60 -6.44 2.76
CA PRO A 560 44.74 -5.51 2.84
C PRO A 560 46.01 -6.10 3.48
N ASP A 561 45.87 -7.20 4.22
CA ASP A 561 46.99 -7.98 4.76
C ASP A 561 47.65 -8.90 3.71
N GLY A 562 47.13 -8.92 2.48
CA GLY A 562 47.60 -9.73 1.37
C GLY A 562 47.01 -11.13 1.33
N ASN A 563 46.21 -11.52 2.33
CA ASN A 563 45.60 -12.84 2.37
C ASN A 563 44.41 -12.92 1.41
N ARG A 564 44.36 -14.04 0.66
CA ARG A 564 43.18 -14.38 -0.13
C ARG A 564 42.00 -14.71 0.78
N THR A 565 40.82 -14.26 0.40
CA THR A 565 39.58 -14.49 1.16
C THR A 565 39.00 -15.87 0.87
N ALA A 566 37.87 -16.21 1.50
CA ALA A 566 37.13 -17.44 1.23
C ALA A 566 36.34 -17.42 -0.10
N TRP A 567 36.26 -16.27 -0.78
CA TRP A 567 35.52 -16.16 -2.03
C TRP A 567 36.26 -16.83 -3.19
N GLU A 568 35.55 -17.69 -3.89
CA GLU A 568 36.01 -18.32 -5.12
C GLU A 568 35.27 -17.71 -6.33
N PRO A 569 35.99 -17.39 -7.43
CA PRO A 569 35.42 -16.91 -8.66
C PRO A 569 34.21 -17.72 -9.07
N LYS A 570 33.10 -17.01 -9.33
CA LYS A 570 31.87 -17.56 -9.86
C LYS A 570 31.16 -18.57 -8.95
N MET A 571 31.51 -18.64 -7.65
CA MET A 571 31.01 -19.71 -6.78
C MET A 571 29.50 -19.70 -6.56
N LYS A 572 28.86 -18.53 -6.58
CA LYS A 572 27.41 -18.38 -6.37
C LYS A 572 26.82 -17.34 -7.31
N LYS A 573 25.57 -17.53 -7.72
CA LYS A 573 24.80 -16.52 -8.45
C LYS A 573 24.40 -15.37 -7.51
N ILE A 574 24.05 -14.25 -8.13
CA ILE A 574 23.64 -13.03 -7.45
C ILE A 574 22.16 -12.80 -7.70
N TRP A 575 21.45 -12.47 -6.63
CA TRP A 575 20.09 -11.98 -6.71
C TRP A 575 20.09 -10.52 -6.27
N PHE A 576 19.48 -9.65 -7.06
CA PHE A 576 19.16 -8.31 -6.58
C PHE A 576 17.90 -8.43 -5.72
N THR A 577 18.08 -8.50 -4.41
CA THR A 577 17.00 -8.66 -3.42
C THR A 577 16.16 -7.39 -3.29
N LYS A 578 16.72 -6.25 -3.70
CA LYS A 578 15.99 -5.02 -4.01
C LYS A 578 16.65 -4.30 -5.19
N PHE A 579 15.85 -3.65 -6.00
CA PHE A 579 16.27 -2.52 -6.84
C PHE A 579 15.04 -1.65 -7.06
N GLY A 580 15.18 -0.35 -7.29
CA GLY A 580 14.03 0.50 -7.54
C GLY A 580 14.42 1.94 -7.75
N PHE A 581 13.46 2.74 -8.20
CA PHE A 581 13.64 4.17 -8.46
C PHE A 581 12.38 4.88 -7.98
N PRO A 582 12.47 5.95 -7.17
CA PRO A 582 11.30 6.74 -6.84
C PRO A 582 10.74 7.43 -8.10
N SER A 583 9.45 7.74 -8.12
CA SER A 583 8.80 8.53 -9.18
C SER A 583 9.11 10.02 -9.03
N ILE A 584 10.40 10.36 -8.98
CA ILE A 584 10.95 11.71 -8.78
C ILE A 584 11.92 12.02 -9.92
N ASP A 585 11.94 13.27 -10.39
CA ASP A 585 12.85 13.72 -11.43
C ASP A 585 14.31 13.36 -11.08
N LYS A 586 15.03 12.80 -12.06
CA LYS A 586 16.43 12.39 -11.91
C LYS A 586 16.68 11.28 -10.85
N ALA A 587 15.67 10.50 -10.50
CA ALA A 587 15.80 9.30 -9.66
C ALA A 587 17.03 8.41 -9.96
N PRO A 588 17.41 8.16 -11.23
CA PRO A 588 18.57 7.31 -11.54
C PRO A 588 19.93 7.86 -11.08
N ASN A 589 20.01 9.14 -10.70
CA ASN A 589 21.23 9.72 -10.14
C ASN A 589 21.52 9.19 -8.72
N GLN A 590 20.47 8.84 -7.96
CA GLN A 590 20.60 8.34 -6.60
C GLN A 590 19.38 7.49 -6.22
N PRO A 591 19.30 6.24 -6.73
CA PRO A 591 18.08 5.42 -6.65
C PRO A 591 17.66 5.02 -5.23
N ASN A 592 18.60 5.03 -4.28
CA ASN A 592 18.36 4.63 -2.89
C ASN A 592 17.55 5.66 -2.09
N VAL A 593 17.50 6.92 -2.55
CA VAL A 593 16.79 7.99 -1.83
C VAL A 593 15.29 7.84 -2.03
N PHE A 594 14.55 7.92 -0.93
CA PHE A 594 13.09 7.93 -0.90
C PHE A 594 12.58 9.21 -0.24
N PHE A 595 11.37 9.62 -0.60
CA PHE A 595 10.75 10.80 -0.02
C PHE A 595 9.95 10.42 1.24
N ASP A 596 10.54 10.68 2.41
CA ASP A 596 9.84 10.73 3.70
C ASP A 596 10.34 11.97 4.47
N PRO A 597 9.55 13.06 4.55
CA PRO A 597 9.94 14.28 5.27
C PRO A 597 10.25 14.08 6.76
N LYS A 598 9.82 12.96 7.36
CA LYS A 598 10.07 12.63 8.77
C LYS A 598 11.27 11.70 8.97
N CYS A 599 11.85 11.18 7.88
CA CYS A 599 13.01 10.30 7.95
C CYS A 599 14.29 11.12 7.74
N THR A 600 15.28 10.93 8.61
CA THR A 600 16.61 11.56 8.53
C THR A 600 17.37 11.18 7.26
N ASP A 601 17.07 10.00 6.72
CA ASP A 601 17.68 9.45 5.51
C ASP A 601 16.80 9.68 4.26
N GLY A 602 15.65 10.33 4.43
CA GLY A 602 14.78 10.73 3.33
C GLY A 602 15.34 11.94 2.57
N GLY A 603 14.89 12.13 1.34
CA GLY A 603 15.31 13.29 0.55
C GLY A 603 14.87 13.24 -0.91
N SER A 604 15.58 14.01 -1.72
CA SER A 604 15.46 13.98 -3.18
C SER A 604 16.77 13.49 -3.82
N PRO A 605 16.69 12.80 -4.98
CA PRO A 605 17.89 12.35 -5.70
C PRO A 605 18.85 13.51 -6.03
N LYS A 606 20.15 13.21 -6.19
CA LYS A 606 21.14 14.21 -6.63
C LYS A 606 20.66 15.00 -7.85
N TYR A 607 20.75 16.34 -7.76
CA TYR A 607 20.32 17.32 -8.78
C TYR A 607 18.81 17.40 -9.05
N SER A 608 17.98 16.63 -8.34
CA SER A 608 16.52 16.68 -8.44
C SER A 608 15.95 17.99 -7.88
N LEU A 609 14.82 18.43 -8.42
CA LEU A 609 13.99 19.49 -7.84
C LEU A 609 12.80 18.93 -7.04
N ALA A 610 12.83 17.64 -6.71
CA ALA A 610 11.76 16.87 -6.06
C ALA A 610 10.44 16.85 -6.84
N GLY A 611 10.48 17.00 -8.17
CA GLY A 611 9.28 16.96 -9.01
C GLY A 611 8.84 15.52 -9.28
N THR A 612 7.53 15.25 -9.25
CA THR A 612 6.99 13.93 -9.62
C THR A 612 7.25 13.63 -11.09
N ASP A 613 7.88 12.49 -11.38
CA ASP A 613 8.12 12.03 -12.74
C ASP A 613 7.97 10.50 -12.83
N PHE A 614 6.82 10.06 -13.37
CA PHE A 614 6.56 8.64 -13.60
C PHE A 614 7.30 8.09 -14.82
N SER A 615 7.65 8.96 -15.77
CA SER A 615 8.30 8.55 -17.03
C SER A 615 9.75 8.13 -16.82
N VAL A 616 10.48 8.83 -15.94
CA VAL A 616 11.85 8.48 -15.59
C VAL A 616 11.90 7.17 -14.79
N GLN A 617 10.98 6.95 -13.87
CA GLN A 617 10.87 5.68 -13.12
C GLN A 617 10.63 4.51 -14.09
N HIS A 618 9.65 4.64 -14.98
CA HIS A 618 9.36 3.62 -16.00
C HIS A 618 10.57 3.33 -16.88
N THR A 619 11.28 4.38 -17.35
CA THR A 619 12.47 4.25 -18.19
C THR A 619 13.64 3.59 -17.45
N ALA A 620 13.85 3.95 -16.18
CA ALA A 620 14.91 3.41 -15.34
C ALA A 620 14.70 1.94 -15.01
N ILE A 621 13.49 1.54 -14.58
CA ILE A 621 13.16 0.14 -14.31
C ILE A 621 13.40 -0.70 -15.57
N LYS A 622 12.90 -0.24 -16.72
CA LYS A 622 13.07 -0.95 -18.00
C LYS A 622 14.55 -1.10 -18.40
N GLY A 623 15.32 -0.01 -18.40
CA GLY A 623 16.73 -0.04 -18.77
C GLY A 623 17.58 -0.90 -17.82
N PHE A 624 17.27 -0.84 -16.52
CA PHE A 624 17.96 -1.64 -15.50
C PHE A 624 17.71 -3.14 -15.71
N ILE A 625 16.44 -3.56 -15.82
CA ILE A 625 16.09 -4.97 -16.06
C ILE A 625 16.69 -5.44 -17.38
N GLU A 626 16.52 -4.68 -18.47
CA GLU A 626 17.02 -5.07 -19.80
C GLU A 626 18.54 -5.27 -19.85
N TYR A 627 19.31 -4.49 -19.08
CA TYR A 627 20.75 -4.68 -18.96
C TYR A 627 21.10 -5.89 -18.07
N TRP A 628 20.64 -5.89 -16.82
CA TRP A 628 21.10 -6.84 -15.81
C TRP A 628 20.60 -8.27 -16.06
N GLN A 629 19.44 -8.46 -16.67
CA GLN A 629 18.94 -9.80 -17.04
C GLN A 629 19.84 -10.51 -18.07
N THR A 630 20.68 -9.78 -18.80
CA THR A 630 21.62 -10.36 -19.78
C THR A 630 22.93 -10.80 -19.15
N GLN A 631 23.17 -10.42 -17.88
CA GLN A 631 24.41 -10.72 -17.18
C GLN A 631 24.36 -12.14 -16.61
N GLU A 632 25.33 -12.98 -16.99
CA GLU A 632 25.33 -14.40 -16.63
C GLU A 632 25.27 -14.67 -15.12
N TYR A 633 25.72 -13.73 -14.29
CA TYR A 633 25.82 -13.87 -12.84
C TYR A 633 24.58 -13.39 -12.09
N ILE A 634 23.64 -12.72 -12.75
CA ILE A 634 22.35 -12.32 -12.17
C ILE A 634 21.31 -13.41 -12.44
N GLU A 635 20.64 -13.88 -11.40
CA GLU A 635 19.60 -14.92 -11.52
C GLU A 635 18.19 -14.38 -11.27
N GLU A 636 18.00 -13.51 -10.28
CA GLU A 636 16.71 -12.89 -9.95
C GLU A 636 16.88 -11.41 -9.59
N MET A 637 15.85 -10.60 -9.83
CA MET A 637 15.82 -9.17 -9.50
C MET A 637 14.45 -8.75 -8.95
N PHE A 638 14.39 -8.37 -7.68
CA PHE A 638 13.17 -7.99 -6.99
C PHE A 638 12.98 -6.47 -7.01
N LEU A 639 11.96 -6.01 -7.74
CA LEU A 639 11.61 -4.59 -7.79
C LEU A 639 11.12 -4.13 -6.40
N TRP A 640 11.57 -2.96 -5.97
CA TRP A 640 11.08 -2.24 -4.81
C TRP A 640 10.23 -1.06 -5.31
N THR A 641 8.90 -1.05 -5.14
CA THR A 641 8.11 -2.02 -4.37
C THR A 641 6.62 -1.96 -4.73
N TRP A 642 5.81 -2.89 -4.19
CA TRP A 642 4.34 -2.88 -4.23
C TRP A 642 3.76 -2.76 -2.82
N ASP A 643 2.71 -1.95 -2.63
CA ASP A 643 2.05 -1.77 -1.34
C ASP A 643 0.85 -2.71 -1.21
N ALA A 644 0.76 -3.46 -0.11
CA ALA A 644 -0.39 -4.33 0.17
C ALA A 644 -1.67 -3.54 0.45
N ARG A 645 -1.60 -2.22 0.61
CA ARG A 645 -2.74 -1.33 0.64
C ARG A 645 -3.00 -0.84 -0.80
N PRO A 646 -4.21 -1.06 -1.33
CA PRO A 646 -4.54 -0.79 -2.72
C PRO A 646 -4.55 0.72 -3.03
N TYR A 647 -4.32 1.06 -4.29
CA TYR A 647 -4.49 2.42 -4.82
C TYR A 647 -5.49 2.42 -6.00
N PRO A 648 -6.41 3.40 -6.10
CA PRO A 648 -6.75 4.37 -5.05
C PRO A 648 -7.36 3.64 -3.84
N ALA A 649 -7.20 4.24 -2.66
CA ALA A 649 -7.90 3.79 -1.46
C ALA A 649 -9.41 3.91 -1.65
#